data_AF-A0A3N3E3S5-F1
#
_entry.id   AF-A0A3N3E3S5-F1
#
_cell.length_a   1.000
_cell.length_b   1.000
_cell.length_c   1.000
_cell.angle_alpha   90.00
_cell.angle_beta   90.00
_cell.angle_gamma   90.00
#
_symmetry.space_group_name_H-M   'P 1'
#
loop_
_entity.id
_entity.type
_entity.pdbx_description
1 polymer ?
#
loop_
_entity_poly.entity_id
_entity_poly.type
_entity_poly.pdbx_seq_one_letter_code
_entity_poly.pdbx_strand_id
1 'polypeptide(L)'
;MKKLSLLAASVAVALTGCGGGDGSGSSSDNSSGNSGVTVTAFDGYFKNAVMFIDGEHQSGTAGVLDNTDTILGLTDTKGQVNIGNTPIPEHATIAVQTVTPNGTAQNNLIARDPVKFAGIYTVDMDLPGQAMEHEVVFRAPRESKVISPITDLVAIEMGKGASETDAITNVKTSLGVTALDPYADFVAQADSGDQDAAVLHKTAQILTATKAETSISDYKDKASNIAKDAKEVADNIASDPDLDVNDPSLVVSVDGTPESEGGSIEVPTYKTIVNYEVFENIQDVFDDLNLELGNLGSNDYLINALDISKLFINAKNDIVIDSNNLFIDTSSLNGSNIDLGLGNPDGDKSKLYLGVSPTSSIAKAGDFEIILELRESNTADSKLVASARFELEIEEGEAKAPEVTSVLEQMKDTISQWDLTEGEEVNTDAAIYTVSYAGLFSSDNDLTIYVETNLHSNQLELHQSSSSQLIELLGTPKDSSEDNDIDYKIWFIAEDKDTGLTQTVAIDVPEISEAELHPLEEKTWFFTGRKAIDNNEFDSVICNAVKFEEGFVYFSQGVECNGNNLTIEDGVSYTVSDDQVHIVGGDREGKEIFEITDLNMEAFVEQGEAITVTSTQNGLVERFAFFDNAIDVEKRLNIQSDANGDGRFVNYYYPVENEPWSLGTITVALKDDQDSPGELIDADISFDNPNLDITCDYINSHFREFVITGESIGKVESTECYDKTENGVAYAGIDFDINQSLVVDDVYSIIGYVNKTDSTAVEAVKLGIVWTGEGNND
;
A
#
# COMPACT_ATOMS: atom_id res chain seq x y z
N MET A 1 -21.99 -2.60 23.77
CA MET A 1 -20.61 -3.04 24.12
C MET A 1 -20.00 -3.52 22.83
N LYS A 2 -19.20 -2.65 22.20
CA LYS A 2 -18.56 -2.91 20.90
C LYS A 2 -17.62 -4.10 21.07
N LYS A 3 -17.82 -5.16 20.29
CA LYS A 3 -16.94 -6.33 20.27
C LYS A 3 -15.83 -6.01 19.27
N LEU A 4 -14.61 -5.84 19.78
CA LEU A 4 -13.41 -5.81 18.97
C LEU A 4 -13.33 -7.15 18.20
N SER A 5 -13.39 -7.09 16.88
CA SER A 5 -12.85 -8.16 16.04
C SER A 5 -11.32 -8.06 16.13
N LEU A 6 -10.70 -9.03 16.78
CA LEU A 6 -9.25 -9.17 16.84
C LEU A 6 -8.82 -9.97 15.61
N LEU A 7 -8.26 -9.33 14.59
CA LEU A 7 -7.51 -10.04 13.55
C LEU A 7 -6.49 -9.16 12.82
N ALA A 8 -5.46 -8.74 13.56
CA ALA A 8 -4.06 -8.64 13.12
C ALA A 8 -3.23 -8.32 14.37
N ALA A 9 -2.79 -9.35 15.10
CA ALA A 9 -1.82 -9.16 16.17
C ALA A 9 -0.43 -9.00 15.53
N SER A 10 -0.12 -7.81 15.02
CA SER A 10 1.22 -7.44 14.58
C SER A 10 2.17 -7.50 15.78
N VAL A 11 2.98 -8.55 15.88
CA VAL A 11 3.99 -8.67 16.93
C VAL A 11 5.17 -7.76 16.60
N ALA A 12 5.09 -6.52 17.09
CA ALA A 12 6.20 -5.58 17.05
C ALA A 12 7.36 -6.06 17.93
N VAL A 13 8.53 -6.26 17.34
CA VAL A 13 9.80 -6.50 18.04
C VAL A 13 10.46 -5.13 18.22
N ALA A 14 10.67 -4.74 19.47
CA ALA A 14 11.46 -3.55 19.79
C ALA A 14 12.94 -3.89 19.64
N LEU A 15 13.66 -3.17 18.79
CA LEU A 15 15.11 -3.27 18.65
C LEU A 15 15.75 -2.85 19.99
N THR A 16 16.38 -3.78 20.72
CA THR A 16 17.00 -3.45 22.01
C THR A 16 18.40 -2.86 21.84
N GLY A 17 18.62 -1.64 22.32
CA GLY A 17 19.92 -0.97 22.35
C GLY A 17 20.81 -1.44 23.51
N CYS A 18 22.02 -1.92 23.19
CA CYS A 18 23.11 -2.13 24.15
C CYS A 18 24.23 -1.15 23.81
N GLY A 19 24.39 -0.10 24.62
CA GLY A 19 25.42 0.93 24.44
C GLY A 19 26.78 0.55 25.02
N GLY A 20 27.85 1.04 24.41
CA GLY A 20 29.22 0.99 24.93
C GLY A 20 30.02 2.27 24.58
N GLY A 21 30.55 2.95 25.61
CA GLY A 21 31.48 4.09 25.54
C GLY A 21 32.89 3.69 25.09
N ASP A 22 33.87 4.58 24.85
CA ASP A 22 34.29 5.79 25.56
C ASP A 22 34.99 6.79 24.62
N GLY A 23 34.98 8.09 24.94
CA GLY A 23 35.87 9.08 24.30
C GLY A 23 35.58 10.53 24.73
N SER A 24 36.31 11.02 25.74
CA SER A 24 36.15 12.35 26.34
C SER A 24 36.57 13.52 25.44
N GLY A 25 35.69 14.53 25.28
CA GLY A 25 36.04 15.85 24.73
C GLY A 25 34.90 16.85 24.86
N SER A 26 35.07 17.87 25.70
CA SER A 26 34.05 18.85 26.09
C SER A 26 33.65 19.81 24.97
N SER A 27 32.38 19.80 24.57
CA SER A 27 31.64 21.00 24.15
C SER A 27 30.15 20.80 24.47
N SER A 28 29.52 21.87 24.91
CA SER A 28 28.19 21.89 25.54
C SER A 28 27.09 21.92 24.49
N ASP A 29 26.42 20.79 24.30
CA ASP A 29 25.08 20.74 23.72
C ASP A 29 24.14 19.91 24.60
N ASN A 30 22.89 20.40 24.72
CA ASN A 30 21.81 19.81 25.50
C ASN A 30 21.50 18.39 25.02
N SER A 31 22.17 17.40 25.60
CA SER A 31 21.82 15.99 25.44
C SER A 31 20.69 15.61 26.40
N SER A 32 19.45 15.80 25.96
CA SER A 32 18.36 14.94 26.45
C SER A 32 18.65 13.52 25.96
N GLY A 33 18.97 12.61 26.87
CA GLY A 33 19.34 11.23 26.54
C GLY A 33 18.28 10.54 25.69
N ASN A 34 18.63 10.23 24.43
CA ASN A 34 17.75 9.56 23.50
C ASN A 34 17.98 8.04 23.57
N SER A 35 17.08 7.33 24.27
CA SER A 35 17.08 5.87 24.38
C SER A 35 16.36 5.23 23.18
N GLY A 36 16.91 5.37 21.98
CA GLY A 36 16.33 4.84 20.73
C GLY A 36 17.34 4.06 19.90
N VAL A 37 16.86 3.32 18.90
CA VAL A 37 17.73 2.65 17.92
C VAL A 37 18.07 3.59 16.78
N THR A 38 19.35 3.62 16.43
CA THR A 38 19.88 4.40 15.31
C THR A 38 20.19 3.45 14.16
N VAL A 39 19.68 3.78 12.98
CA VAL A 39 19.96 3.07 11.73
C VAL A 39 20.82 3.98 10.86
N THR A 40 21.86 3.42 10.25
CA THR A 40 22.83 4.15 9.41
C THR A 40 22.70 3.71 7.95
N ALA A 41 22.47 4.64 7.03
CA ALA A 41 22.42 4.39 5.59
C ALA A 41 23.68 4.92 4.90
N PHE A 42 24.39 4.06 4.16
CA PHE A 42 25.65 4.43 3.52
C PHE A 42 26.03 3.52 2.34
N ASP A 43 26.58 4.12 1.30
CA ASP A 43 27.81 3.64 0.70
C ASP A 43 29.02 4.48 1.16
N GLY A 44 28.87 5.80 1.33
CA GLY A 44 29.80 6.77 1.93
C GLY A 44 29.14 7.73 2.95
N TYR A 45 28.05 7.26 3.57
CA TYR A 45 27.04 7.99 4.36
C TYR A 45 26.17 8.93 3.52
N PHE A 46 24.89 8.56 3.38
CA PHE A 46 23.93 9.39 2.66
C PHE A 46 23.36 10.46 3.59
N LYS A 47 23.67 11.74 3.38
CA LYS A 47 22.96 12.86 4.03
C LYS A 47 21.66 13.16 3.27
N ASN A 48 20.56 13.45 3.98
CA ASN A 48 19.25 13.79 3.42
C ASN A 48 18.62 12.71 2.52
N ALA A 49 18.96 11.43 2.72
CA ALA A 49 18.21 10.33 2.13
C ALA A 49 17.00 10.00 3.00
N VAL A 50 15.91 9.54 2.37
CA VAL A 50 14.67 9.21 3.07
C VAL A 50 14.70 7.77 3.53
N MET A 51 14.65 7.56 4.84
CA MET A 51 14.49 6.23 5.43
C MET A 51 13.01 5.94 5.64
N PHE A 52 12.57 4.75 5.24
CA PHE A 52 11.16 4.33 5.32
C PHE A 52 11.02 2.84 5.62
N ILE A 53 9.85 2.46 6.11
CA ILE A 53 9.42 1.07 6.23
C ILE A 53 8.66 0.73 4.96
N ASP A 54 9.18 -0.24 4.20
CA ASP A 54 8.52 -0.86 3.05
C ASP A 54 7.58 -1.95 3.59
N GLY A 55 6.28 -1.63 3.58
CA GLY A 55 5.18 -2.34 4.23
C GLY A 55 4.65 -3.57 3.47
N GLU A 56 3.36 -3.90 3.67
CA GLU A 56 2.74 -5.05 2.99
C GLU A 56 2.69 -4.83 1.47
N HIS A 57 3.43 -5.68 0.76
CA HIS A 57 3.68 -5.54 -0.67
C HIS A 57 2.41 -5.74 -1.50
N GLN A 58 1.94 -4.68 -2.16
CA GLN A 58 1.25 -4.89 -3.43
C GLN A 58 2.26 -5.46 -4.44
N SER A 59 1.84 -6.44 -5.24
CA SER A 59 2.75 -7.11 -6.18
C SER A 59 3.39 -6.08 -7.14
N GLY A 60 4.71 -5.87 -7.00
CA GLY A 60 5.48 -4.96 -7.85
C GLY A 60 5.99 -3.67 -7.18
N THR A 61 5.59 -3.34 -5.94
CA THR A 61 6.05 -2.13 -5.23
C THR A 61 7.21 -2.36 -4.25
N ALA A 62 7.59 -3.62 -3.98
CA ALA A 62 8.67 -3.94 -3.05
C ALA A 62 10.00 -3.22 -3.37
N GLY A 63 10.41 -2.36 -2.45
CA GLY A 63 11.60 -1.51 -2.51
C GLY A 63 11.42 -0.23 -3.31
N VAL A 64 10.19 0.27 -3.47
CA VAL A 64 9.87 1.55 -4.10
C VAL A 64 9.10 2.38 -3.11
N LEU A 65 9.60 3.58 -2.79
CA LEU A 65 8.92 4.48 -1.88
C LEU A 65 7.56 4.92 -2.47
N ASP A 66 6.46 4.47 -1.86
CA ASP A 66 5.09 4.79 -2.25
C ASP A 66 4.24 5.26 -1.07
N ASN A 67 3.05 5.80 -1.36
CA ASN A 67 2.26 6.54 -0.38
C ASN A 67 1.84 5.72 0.83
N THR A 68 1.86 4.38 0.75
CA THR A 68 1.57 3.49 1.88
C THR A 68 2.75 3.29 2.83
N ASP A 69 3.95 3.74 2.45
CA ASP A 69 5.15 3.57 3.26
C ASP A 69 5.28 4.60 4.39
N THR A 70 5.56 4.10 5.59
CA THR A 70 5.89 4.94 6.75
C THR A 70 7.29 5.55 6.62
N ILE A 71 7.37 6.87 6.51
CA ILE A 71 8.65 7.61 6.50
C ILE A 71 9.20 7.75 7.92
N LEU A 72 10.38 7.19 8.17
CA LEU A 72 11.08 7.24 9.45
C LEU A 72 11.87 8.55 9.64
N GLY A 73 12.35 9.16 8.57
CA GLY A 73 13.06 10.43 8.62
C GLY A 73 14.05 10.66 7.49
N LEU A 74 14.69 11.83 7.53
CA LEU A 74 15.84 12.16 6.68
C LEU A 74 17.12 11.83 7.44
N THR A 75 18.07 11.20 6.75
CA THR A 75 19.39 10.87 7.31
C THR A 75 20.24 12.13 7.55
N ASP A 76 21.02 12.14 8.63
CA ASP A 76 21.96 13.22 8.94
C ASP A 76 23.30 13.09 8.19
N THR A 77 24.29 13.93 8.51
CA THR A 77 25.64 13.91 7.90
C THR A 77 26.45 12.65 8.17
N LYS A 78 25.96 11.75 9.04
CA LYS A 78 26.54 10.42 9.29
C LYS A 78 25.67 9.32 8.69
N GLY A 79 24.69 9.66 7.86
CA GLY A 79 23.75 8.71 7.30
C GLY A 79 22.74 8.20 8.32
N GLN A 80 22.56 8.85 9.47
CA GLN A 80 21.82 8.27 10.60
C GLN A 80 20.38 8.79 10.69
N VAL A 81 19.45 7.89 11.04
CA VAL A 81 18.11 8.23 11.54
C VAL A 81 17.92 7.56 12.90
N ASN A 82 17.43 8.32 13.88
CA ASN A 82 17.02 7.76 15.17
C ASN A 82 15.53 7.38 15.10
N ILE A 83 15.27 6.08 14.99
CA ILE A 83 13.92 5.55 14.83
C ILE A 83 13.24 5.27 16.18
N GLY A 84 13.87 5.63 17.31
CA GLY A 84 13.28 5.50 18.63
C GLY A 84 12.90 4.06 18.98
N ASN A 85 11.63 3.89 19.39
CA ASN A 85 10.98 2.60 19.62
C ASN A 85 9.92 2.30 18.55
N THR A 86 10.04 2.89 17.35
CA THR A 86 9.06 2.71 16.27
C THR A 86 8.92 1.22 15.97
N PRO A 87 7.71 0.65 16.07
CA PRO A 87 7.49 -0.75 15.78
C PRO A 87 7.64 -0.99 14.28
N ILE A 88 8.53 -1.89 13.89
CA ILE A 88 8.62 -2.35 12.50
C ILE A 88 7.70 -3.57 12.37
N PRO A 89 6.76 -3.62 11.41
CA PRO A 89 5.89 -4.78 11.22
C PRO A 89 6.64 -6.09 10.99
N GLU A 90 5.99 -7.21 11.26
CA GLU A 90 6.52 -8.53 10.93
C GLU A 90 6.53 -8.68 9.41
N HIS A 91 7.65 -9.11 8.82
CA HIS A 91 7.90 -9.18 7.37
C HIS A 91 8.19 -7.87 6.61
N ALA A 92 8.11 -6.70 7.25
CA ALA A 92 8.50 -5.44 6.62
C ALA A 92 10.02 -5.34 6.41
N THR A 93 10.42 -4.55 5.41
CA THR A 93 11.82 -4.23 5.10
C THR A 93 12.10 -2.77 5.44
N ILE A 94 13.28 -2.46 6.01
CA ILE A 94 13.69 -1.06 6.14
C ILE A 94 14.45 -0.68 4.88
N ALA A 95 14.10 0.46 4.30
CA ALA A 95 14.72 0.96 3.08
C ALA A 95 15.21 2.39 3.24
N VAL A 96 16.14 2.77 2.37
CA VAL A 96 16.59 4.15 2.18
C VAL A 96 16.48 4.51 0.71
N GLN A 97 15.81 5.62 0.42
CA GLN A 97 15.66 6.21 -0.91
C GLN A 97 16.57 7.44 -1.01
N THR A 98 17.49 7.44 -1.98
CA THR A 98 18.22 8.66 -2.32
C THR A 98 17.34 9.58 -3.16
N VAL A 99 17.46 10.88 -2.95
CA VAL A 99 16.62 11.92 -3.54
C VAL A 99 17.51 12.82 -4.39
N THR A 100 17.14 13.06 -5.64
CA THR A 100 17.91 13.95 -6.53
C THR A 100 17.07 15.11 -7.04
N PRO A 101 17.72 16.19 -7.52
CA PRO A 101 17.00 17.32 -8.07
C PRO A 101 16.09 16.97 -9.24
N ASN A 102 14.80 17.30 -9.11
CA ASN A 102 13.74 16.97 -10.07
C ASN A 102 13.54 15.46 -10.28
N GLY A 103 14.04 14.64 -9.35
CA GLY A 103 13.87 13.21 -9.36
C GLY A 103 12.42 12.78 -9.12
N THR A 104 12.09 11.53 -9.48
CA THR A 104 10.73 11.00 -9.31
C THR A 104 10.41 10.83 -7.83
N ALA A 105 11.33 10.27 -7.05
CA ALA A 105 11.15 10.14 -5.61
C ALA A 105 11.05 11.51 -4.94
N GLN A 106 11.85 12.50 -5.38
CA GLN A 106 11.70 13.88 -4.89
C GLN A 106 10.30 14.43 -5.12
N ASN A 107 9.79 14.35 -6.35
CA ASN A 107 8.47 14.89 -6.68
C ASN A 107 7.36 14.22 -5.85
N ASN A 108 7.45 12.90 -5.65
CA ASN A 108 6.52 12.16 -4.81
C ASN A 108 6.59 12.59 -3.34
N LEU A 109 7.80 12.83 -2.82
CA LEU A 109 8.02 13.31 -1.45
C LEU A 109 7.50 14.73 -1.25
N ILE A 110 7.75 15.65 -2.19
CA ILE A 110 7.20 17.02 -2.16
C ILE A 110 5.67 16.98 -2.14
N ALA A 111 5.05 16.07 -2.89
CA ALA A 111 3.60 15.89 -2.86
C ALA A 111 3.08 15.38 -1.50
N ARG A 112 3.91 14.71 -0.69
CA ARG A 112 3.55 14.29 0.68
C ARG A 112 3.72 15.38 1.71
N ASP A 113 4.81 16.14 1.65
CA ASP A 113 5.09 17.25 2.54
C ASP A 113 6.03 18.25 1.84
N PRO A 114 5.49 19.31 1.21
CA PRO A 114 6.29 20.24 0.44
C PRO A 114 7.23 21.05 1.34
N VAL A 115 6.88 21.27 2.61
CA VAL A 115 7.73 22.02 3.55
C VAL A 115 8.95 21.19 3.97
N LYS A 116 8.78 19.88 4.12
CA LYS A 116 9.84 18.98 4.57
C LYS A 116 10.80 18.56 3.46
N PHE A 117 10.32 18.42 2.22
CA PHE A 117 11.07 17.77 1.15
C PHE A 117 11.46 18.66 -0.04
N ALA A 118 10.85 19.84 -0.21
CA ALA A 118 11.25 20.76 -1.28
C ALA A 118 12.68 21.27 -1.05
N GLY A 119 13.50 21.29 -2.12
CA GLY A 119 14.90 21.71 -2.04
C GLY A 119 15.83 20.76 -1.29
N ILE A 120 15.32 19.62 -0.80
CA ILE A 120 16.13 18.62 -0.09
C ILE A 120 16.60 17.54 -1.06
N TYR A 121 17.92 17.37 -1.15
CA TYR A 121 18.58 16.39 -2.02
C TYR A 121 19.58 15.58 -1.22
N THR A 122 19.74 14.31 -1.59
CA THR A 122 20.74 13.42 -1.00
C THR A 122 22.14 13.79 -1.44
N VAL A 123 23.05 13.87 -0.48
CA VAL A 123 24.50 14.07 -0.69
C VAL A 123 25.20 12.85 -0.11
N ASP A 124 26.00 12.18 -0.93
CA ASP A 124 26.94 11.16 -0.45
C ASP A 124 28.14 11.88 0.19
N MET A 125 28.44 11.60 1.46
CA MET A 125 29.46 12.30 2.21
C MET A 125 30.89 11.91 1.82
N ASP A 126 31.08 10.92 0.94
CA ASP A 126 32.33 10.74 0.20
C ASP A 126 32.57 11.84 -0.83
N LEU A 127 31.50 12.44 -1.35
CA LEU A 127 31.53 13.52 -2.34
C LEU A 127 30.72 14.73 -1.84
N PRO A 128 31.17 15.38 -0.75
CA PRO A 128 30.42 16.47 -0.16
C PRO A 128 30.37 17.69 -1.09
N GLY A 129 29.30 18.48 -0.98
CA GLY A 129 29.06 19.67 -1.83
C GLY A 129 28.43 19.37 -3.19
N GLN A 130 28.11 18.10 -3.49
CA GLN A 130 27.36 17.72 -4.69
C GLN A 130 26.21 16.76 -4.36
N ALA A 131 25.04 17.04 -4.91
CA ALA A 131 23.90 16.11 -4.82
C ALA A 131 24.18 14.85 -5.66
N MET A 132 23.57 13.74 -5.28
CA MET A 132 23.64 12.50 -6.05
C MET A 132 23.10 12.67 -7.48
N GLU A 133 23.73 11.97 -8.43
CA GLU A 133 23.35 11.99 -9.86
C GLU A 133 22.04 11.23 -10.13
N HIS A 134 21.74 10.20 -9.33
CA HIS A 134 20.63 9.26 -9.56
C HIS A 134 19.92 8.89 -8.25
N GLU A 135 18.60 8.67 -8.37
CA GLU A 135 17.78 8.10 -7.31
C GLU A 135 17.95 6.58 -7.30
N VAL A 136 18.25 6.03 -6.13
CA VAL A 136 18.37 4.59 -5.88
C VAL A 136 17.76 4.25 -4.52
N VAL A 137 17.25 3.03 -4.40
CA VAL A 137 16.76 2.49 -3.13
C VAL A 137 17.70 1.41 -2.64
N PHE A 138 18.08 1.42 -1.37
CA PHE A 138 18.73 0.28 -0.73
C PHE A 138 17.87 -0.25 0.40
N ARG A 139 17.93 -1.56 0.62
CA ARG A 139 17.13 -2.26 1.61
C ARG A 139 18.00 -2.99 2.60
N ALA A 140 17.45 -3.24 3.78
CA ALA A 140 18.07 -4.11 4.76
C ALA A 140 17.01 -4.95 5.47
N PRO A 141 17.38 -6.18 5.90
CA PRO A 141 16.52 -6.97 6.78
C PRO A 141 16.16 -6.18 8.05
N ARG A 142 14.97 -6.44 8.61
CA ARG A 142 14.38 -5.73 9.76
C ARG A 142 15.32 -5.52 10.96
N GLU A 143 16.17 -6.50 11.26
CA GLU A 143 17.08 -6.43 12.43
C GLU A 143 18.37 -5.66 12.14
N SER A 144 18.60 -5.25 10.89
CA SER A 144 19.79 -4.52 10.50
C SER A 144 19.75 -3.08 11.03
N LYS A 145 20.87 -2.65 11.60
CA LYS A 145 21.10 -1.25 12.00
C LYS A 145 21.82 -0.47 10.91
N VAL A 146 22.05 -1.08 9.76
CA VAL A 146 22.67 -0.44 8.61
C VAL A 146 21.91 -0.75 7.33
N ILE A 147 21.91 0.20 6.42
CA ILE A 147 21.36 0.05 5.07
C ILE A 147 22.46 0.43 4.08
N SER A 148 22.96 -0.54 3.34
CA SER A 148 24.04 -0.35 2.37
C SER A 148 23.76 -1.12 1.08
N PRO A 149 24.50 -0.87 -0.01
CA PRO A 149 24.44 -1.70 -1.20
C PRO A 149 24.67 -3.19 -0.92
N ILE A 150 25.45 -3.53 0.12
CA ILE A 150 25.69 -4.91 0.53
C ILE A 150 24.48 -5.50 1.26
N THR A 151 23.81 -4.76 2.15
CA THR A 151 22.58 -5.26 2.78
C THR A 151 21.44 -5.39 1.77
N ASP A 152 21.42 -4.57 0.72
CA ASP A 152 20.42 -4.70 -0.34
C ASP A 152 20.59 -6.02 -1.11
N LEU A 153 21.84 -6.49 -1.31
CA LEU A 153 22.07 -7.83 -1.86
C LEU A 153 21.50 -8.93 -0.94
N VAL A 154 21.62 -8.77 0.39
CA VAL A 154 21.01 -9.71 1.36
C VAL A 154 19.48 -9.68 1.23
N ALA A 155 18.89 -8.49 1.16
CA ALA A 155 17.45 -8.32 0.96
C ALA A 155 16.97 -8.93 -0.38
N ILE A 156 17.75 -8.81 -1.45
CA ILE A 156 17.46 -9.45 -2.75
C ILE A 156 17.45 -10.97 -2.61
N GLU A 157 18.43 -11.57 -1.94
CA GLU A 157 18.48 -13.02 -1.73
C GLU A 157 17.31 -13.52 -0.86
N MET A 158 16.95 -12.75 0.18
CA MET A 158 15.75 -13.06 0.99
C MET A 158 14.46 -12.95 0.16
N GLY A 159 14.37 -11.97 -0.75
CA GLY A 159 13.27 -11.85 -1.70
C GLY A 159 13.14 -13.04 -2.67
N LYS A 160 14.20 -13.85 -2.83
CA LYS A 160 14.18 -15.13 -3.57
C LYS A 160 13.78 -16.33 -2.70
N GLY A 161 13.40 -16.10 -1.45
CA GLY A 161 12.98 -17.12 -0.48
C GLY A 161 14.09 -17.69 0.39
N ALA A 162 15.30 -17.12 0.37
CA ALA A 162 16.37 -17.54 1.28
C ALA A 162 16.11 -17.08 2.73
N SER A 163 16.51 -17.89 3.72
CA SER A 163 16.59 -17.40 5.10
C SER A 163 17.66 -16.30 5.21
N GLU A 164 17.57 -15.42 6.20
CA GLU A 164 18.59 -14.38 6.39
C GLU A 164 20.01 -14.96 6.50
N THR A 165 20.17 -16.09 7.20
CA THR A 165 21.47 -16.76 7.34
C THR A 165 22.00 -17.31 6.00
N ASP A 166 21.12 -17.88 5.19
CA ASP A 166 21.48 -18.39 3.86
C ASP A 166 21.76 -17.24 2.89
N ALA A 167 20.97 -16.17 2.94
CA ALA A 167 21.17 -14.96 2.14
C ALA A 167 22.55 -14.33 2.42
N ILE A 168 22.92 -14.16 3.69
CA ILE A 168 24.26 -13.67 4.07
C ILE A 168 25.35 -14.61 3.52
N THR A 169 25.13 -15.92 3.56
CA THR A 169 26.10 -16.91 3.04
C THR A 169 26.24 -16.84 1.51
N ASN A 170 25.14 -16.63 0.79
CA ASN A 170 25.13 -16.46 -0.65
C ASN A 170 25.87 -15.17 -1.05
N VAL A 171 25.58 -14.05 -0.39
CA VAL A 171 26.26 -12.76 -0.63
C VAL A 171 27.76 -12.87 -0.36
N LYS A 172 28.17 -13.51 0.74
CA LYS A 172 29.59 -13.82 1.02
C LYS A 172 30.26 -14.60 -0.11
N THR A 173 29.56 -15.61 -0.62
CA THR A 173 30.05 -16.46 -1.70
C THR A 173 30.22 -15.66 -2.98
N SER A 174 29.25 -14.81 -3.34
CA SER A 174 29.31 -13.91 -4.50
C SER A 174 30.47 -12.91 -4.40
N LEU A 175 30.67 -12.32 -3.23
CA LEU A 175 31.77 -11.40 -2.96
C LEU A 175 33.13 -12.12 -2.78
N GLY A 176 33.18 -13.46 -2.80
CA GLY A 176 34.43 -14.20 -2.61
C GLY A 176 35.09 -14.01 -1.24
N VAL A 177 34.32 -13.61 -0.22
CA VAL A 177 34.81 -13.32 1.14
C VAL A 177 34.41 -14.41 2.12
N THR A 178 35.31 -14.73 3.06
CA THR A 178 35.07 -15.76 4.08
C THR A 178 34.57 -15.19 5.41
N ALA A 179 34.95 -13.95 5.72
CA ALA A 179 34.48 -13.18 6.84
C ALA A 179 33.95 -11.84 6.33
N LEU A 180 32.63 -11.67 6.35
CA LEU A 180 31.94 -10.43 6.09
C LEU A 180 30.87 -10.31 7.17
N ASP A 181 30.80 -9.16 7.81
CA ASP A 181 29.59 -8.77 8.50
C ASP A 181 28.89 -7.76 7.60
N PRO A 182 27.81 -8.14 6.89
CA PRO A 182 27.09 -7.19 6.03
C PRO A 182 26.45 -6.06 6.83
N TYR A 183 26.41 -6.19 8.16
CA TYR A 183 25.89 -5.21 9.10
C TYR A 183 26.97 -4.35 9.75
N ALA A 184 28.23 -4.51 9.36
CA ALA A 184 29.32 -3.66 9.81
C ALA A 184 29.35 -2.35 9.04
N ASP A 185 29.71 -1.28 9.76
CA ASP A 185 30.08 0.01 9.19
C ASP A 185 31.48 -0.08 8.58
N PHE A 186 31.56 -0.47 7.32
CA PHE A 186 32.82 -0.61 6.60
C PHE A 186 33.45 0.73 6.22
N VAL A 187 32.70 1.85 6.25
CA VAL A 187 33.23 3.20 6.01
C VAL A 187 34.07 3.62 7.22
N ALA A 188 33.50 3.56 8.42
CA ALA A 188 34.22 3.87 9.66
C ALA A 188 35.47 2.99 9.86
N GLN A 189 35.40 1.72 9.44
CA GLN A 189 36.54 0.79 9.50
C GLN A 189 37.63 1.15 8.48
N ALA A 190 37.24 1.49 7.24
CA ALA A 190 38.16 1.95 6.20
C ALA A 190 38.91 3.21 6.65
N ASP A 191 38.20 4.20 7.22
CA ASP A 191 38.77 5.42 7.76
C ASP A 191 39.76 5.17 8.91
N SER A 192 39.55 4.08 9.66
CA SER A 192 40.47 3.64 10.72
C SER A 192 41.71 2.91 10.19
N GLY A 193 41.79 2.68 8.88
CA GLY A 193 42.91 2.07 8.17
C GLY A 193 42.74 0.59 7.79
N ASP A 194 41.55 0.01 7.96
CA ASP A 194 41.27 -1.38 7.56
C ASP A 194 41.15 -1.48 6.03
N GLN A 195 42.08 -2.21 5.41
CA GLN A 195 42.16 -2.35 3.96
C GLN A 195 41.05 -3.25 3.39
N ASP A 196 40.63 -4.27 4.13
CA ASP A 196 39.54 -5.15 3.69
C ASP A 196 38.22 -4.36 3.71
N ALA A 197 38.05 -3.49 4.71
CA ALA A 197 36.91 -2.57 4.78
C ALA A 197 36.96 -1.51 3.65
N ALA A 198 38.13 -0.98 3.31
CA ALA A 198 38.28 -0.05 2.17
C ALA A 198 37.88 -0.69 0.83
N VAL A 199 38.23 -1.97 0.62
CA VAL A 199 37.79 -2.73 -0.56
C VAL A 199 36.28 -2.94 -0.55
N LEU A 200 35.67 -3.26 0.60
CA LEU A 200 34.22 -3.39 0.72
C LEU A 200 33.51 -2.06 0.49
N HIS A 201 34.07 -0.95 0.99
CA HIS A 201 33.58 0.40 0.74
C HIS A 201 33.58 0.71 -0.76
N LYS A 202 34.70 0.51 -1.45
CA LYS A 202 34.77 0.67 -2.91
C LYS A 202 33.79 -0.26 -3.65
N THR A 203 33.62 -1.49 -3.16
CA THR A 203 32.62 -2.42 -3.72
C THR A 203 31.20 -1.84 -3.60
N ALA A 204 30.85 -1.25 -2.45
CA ALA A 204 29.56 -0.60 -2.25
C ALA A 204 29.35 0.59 -3.21
N GLN A 205 30.34 1.47 -3.38
CA GLN A 205 30.26 2.57 -4.34
C GLN A 205 30.03 2.08 -5.79
N ILE A 206 30.70 0.99 -6.19
CA ILE A 206 30.50 0.37 -7.52
C ILE A 206 29.09 -0.22 -7.64
N LEU A 207 28.57 -0.85 -6.58
CA LEU A 207 27.19 -1.36 -6.56
C LEU A 207 26.17 -0.23 -6.67
N THR A 208 26.39 0.91 -6.01
CA THR A 208 25.55 2.11 -6.16
C THR A 208 25.58 2.62 -7.60
N ALA A 209 26.76 2.83 -8.17
CA ALA A 209 26.91 3.26 -9.56
C ALA A 209 26.25 2.29 -10.55
N THR A 210 26.34 0.99 -10.26
CA THR A 210 25.70 -0.07 -11.05
C THR A 210 24.18 -0.02 -10.95
N LYS A 211 23.64 0.15 -9.74
CA LYS A 211 22.19 0.19 -9.52
C LYS A 211 21.54 1.43 -10.15
N ALA A 212 22.29 2.53 -10.25
CA ALA A 212 21.88 3.75 -10.92
C ALA A 212 21.88 3.66 -12.46
N GLU A 213 22.55 2.67 -13.03
CA GLU A 213 22.73 2.55 -14.48
C GLU A 213 21.46 2.01 -15.16
N THR A 214 20.75 2.89 -15.87
CA THR A 214 19.46 2.58 -16.53
C THR A 214 19.51 1.46 -17.56
N SER A 215 20.70 1.17 -18.12
CA SER A 215 20.88 0.04 -19.04
C SER A 215 20.82 -1.34 -18.37
N ILE A 216 20.81 -1.41 -17.03
CA ILE A 216 20.78 -2.65 -16.25
C ILE A 216 19.36 -2.86 -15.67
N SER A 217 18.43 -3.35 -16.51
CA SER A 217 17.05 -3.62 -16.08
C SER A 217 16.91 -4.79 -15.09
N ASP A 218 17.87 -5.72 -15.11
CA ASP A 218 17.76 -7.02 -14.43
C ASP A 218 18.66 -7.10 -13.19
N TYR A 219 18.92 -5.96 -12.52
CA TYR A 219 19.84 -5.87 -11.38
C TYR A 219 19.54 -6.93 -10.30
N LYS A 220 18.26 -7.10 -9.93
CA LYS A 220 17.81 -8.09 -8.92
C LYS A 220 18.14 -9.53 -9.34
N ASP A 221 17.98 -9.86 -10.62
CA ASP A 221 18.22 -11.20 -11.14
C ASP A 221 19.72 -11.50 -11.28
N LYS A 222 20.51 -10.49 -11.66
CA LYS A 222 21.96 -10.59 -11.83
C LYS A 222 22.77 -10.26 -10.57
N ALA A 223 22.12 -9.98 -9.44
CA ALA A 223 22.73 -9.48 -8.21
C ALA A 223 23.99 -10.25 -7.77
N SER A 224 23.97 -11.59 -7.87
CA SER A 224 25.11 -12.43 -7.50
C SER A 224 26.33 -12.24 -8.41
N ASN A 225 26.14 -12.04 -9.72
CA ASN A 225 27.22 -11.78 -10.66
C ASN A 225 27.69 -10.33 -10.55
N ILE A 226 26.76 -9.38 -10.43
CA ILE A 226 27.06 -7.96 -10.20
C ILE A 226 27.93 -7.79 -8.95
N ALA A 227 27.58 -8.46 -7.84
CA ALA A 227 28.37 -8.43 -6.62
C ALA A 227 29.80 -8.97 -6.82
N LYS A 228 29.94 -10.06 -7.58
CA LYS A 228 31.24 -10.64 -7.92
C LYS A 228 32.08 -9.67 -8.76
N ASP A 229 31.51 -9.12 -9.83
CA ASP A 229 32.22 -8.23 -10.74
C ASP A 229 32.59 -6.91 -10.05
N ALA A 230 31.70 -6.36 -9.23
CA ALA A 230 31.95 -5.16 -8.43
C ALA A 230 33.14 -5.36 -7.48
N LYS A 231 33.17 -6.51 -6.81
CA LYS A 231 34.28 -6.87 -5.91
C LYS A 231 35.58 -7.09 -6.67
N GLU A 232 35.53 -7.71 -7.84
CA GLU A 232 36.70 -7.89 -8.70
C GLU A 232 37.29 -6.55 -9.16
N VAL A 233 36.45 -5.59 -9.53
CA VAL A 233 36.89 -4.21 -9.82
C VAL A 233 37.55 -3.58 -8.60
N ALA A 234 36.93 -3.66 -7.42
CA ALA A 234 37.49 -3.10 -6.19
C ALA A 234 38.85 -3.72 -5.83
N ASP A 235 39.01 -5.04 -5.97
CA ASP A 235 40.28 -5.75 -5.76
C ASP A 235 41.36 -5.33 -6.76
N ASN A 236 40.97 -5.12 -8.02
CA ASN A 236 41.88 -4.64 -9.06
C ASN A 236 42.37 -3.22 -8.76
N ILE A 237 41.48 -2.33 -8.29
CA ILE A 237 41.85 -0.98 -7.84
C ILE A 237 42.81 -1.06 -6.66
N ALA A 238 42.47 -1.83 -5.62
CA ALA A 238 43.28 -1.93 -4.41
C ALA A 238 44.67 -2.59 -4.63
N SER A 239 44.78 -3.44 -5.65
CA SER A 239 46.03 -4.10 -6.02
C SER A 239 46.94 -3.26 -6.91
N ASP A 240 46.41 -2.21 -7.55
CA ASP A 240 47.18 -1.32 -8.42
C ASP A 240 47.80 -0.18 -7.59
N PRO A 241 49.14 -0.08 -7.49
CA PRO A 241 49.79 0.96 -6.70
C PRO A 241 49.64 2.38 -7.27
N ASP A 242 49.16 2.54 -8.50
CA ASP A 242 48.93 3.84 -9.13
C ASP A 242 47.49 4.37 -8.91
N LEU A 243 46.62 3.56 -8.31
CA LEU A 243 45.23 3.86 -7.98
C LEU A 243 45.03 3.95 -6.46
N ASP A 244 44.02 4.70 -6.03
CA ASP A 244 43.61 4.79 -4.62
C ASP A 244 42.21 4.20 -4.48
N VAL A 245 42.10 3.12 -3.70
CA VAL A 245 40.83 2.46 -3.42
C VAL A 245 39.86 3.36 -2.66
N ASN A 246 40.36 4.36 -1.93
CA ASN A 246 39.53 5.31 -1.18
C ASN A 246 39.12 6.52 -2.01
N ASP A 247 39.56 6.67 -3.26
CA ASP A 247 39.15 7.80 -4.10
C ASP A 247 37.72 7.56 -4.61
N PRO A 248 36.71 8.31 -4.15
CA PRO A 248 35.30 8.06 -4.49
C PRO A 248 34.97 8.42 -5.94
N SER A 249 35.80 9.22 -6.61
CA SER A 249 35.59 9.54 -8.03
C SER A 249 35.99 8.39 -8.96
N LEU A 250 36.79 7.42 -8.49
CA LEU A 250 37.21 6.26 -9.27
C LEU A 250 36.16 5.14 -9.15
N VAL A 251 35.22 5.12 -10.09
CA VAL A 251 34.09 4.16 -10.11
C VAL A 251 33.70 3.77 -11.54
N VAL A 252 32.99 2.65 -11.68
CA VAL A 252 32.37 2.18 -12.93
C VAL A 252 31.18 1.30 -12.59
N SER A 253 30.19 1.20 -13.49
CA SER A 253 29.08 0.26 -13.38
C SER A 253 29.47 -1.11 -13.95
N VAL A 254 28.95 -2.20 -13.39
CA VAL A 254 29.15 -3.57 -13.89
C VAL A 254 27.82 -4.22 -14.28
N ASP A 255 27.75 -4.93 -15.41
CA ASP A 255 26.47 -5.45 -15.93
C ASP A 255 26.12 -6.87 -15.46
N GLY A 256 27.04 -7.53 -14.74
CA GLY A 256 26.88 -8.90 -14.24
C GLY A 256 26.83 -9.98 -15.32
N THR A 257 27.27 -9.66 -16.55
CA THR A 257 27.30 -10.64 -17.65
C THR A 257 28.47 -11.60 -17.45
N PRO A 258 28.25 -12.92 -17.37
CA PRO A 258 29.35 -13.86 -17.18
C PRO A 258 30.38 -13.79 -18.32
N GLU A 259 31.67 -13.96 -18.01
CA GLU A 259 32.73 -14.03 -19.02
C GLU A 259 32.45 -15.12 -20.09
N SER A 260 31.83 -16.23 -19.68
CA SER A 260 31.44 -17.33 -20.59
C SER A 260 30.42 -16.90 -21.65
N GLU A 261 29.71 -15.81 -21.41
CA GLU A 261 28.72 -15.22 -22.30
C GLU A 261 29.26 -13.97 -23.02
N GLY A 262 30.56 -13.69 -22.86
CA GLY A 262 31.23 -12.55 -23.49
C GLY A 262 31.20 -11.27 -22.66
N GLY A 263 30.84 -11.35 -21.37
CA GLY A 263 30.95 -10.22 -20.44
C GLY A 263 32.39 -9.74 -20.29
N SER A 264 32.55 -8.44 -20.06
CA SER A 264 33.84 -7.81 -19.81
C SER A 264 33.68 -6.71 -18.77
N ILE A 265 34.58 -6.69 -17.79
CA ILE A 265 34.66 -5.63 -16.80
C ILE A 265 35.38 -4.42 -17.42
N GLU A 266 34.71 -3.27 -17.44
CA GLU A 266 35.31 -2.02 -17.89
C GLU A 266 36.35 -1.51 -16.89
N VAL A 267 37.38 -0.82 -17.40
CA VAL A 267 38.40 -0.20 -16.54
C VAL A 267 37.76 1.00 -15.84
N PRO A 268 37.85 1.10 -14.50
CA PRO A 268 37.28 2.23 -13.77
C PRO A 268 37.90 3.55 -14.24
N THR A 269 37.06 4.58 -14.33
CA THR A 269 37.49 5.92 -14.74
C THR A 269 37.15 6.92 -13.65
N TYR A 270 37.93 7.98 -13.58
CA TYR A 270 37.67 9.08 -12.65
C TYR A 270 36.51 9.94 -13.17
N LYS A 271 35.48 10.07 -12.35
CA LYS A 271 34.40 11.03 -12.55
C LYS A 271 34.90 12.45 -12.25
N THR A 272 34.29 13.43 -12.89
CA THR A 272 34.48 14.84 -12.52
C THR A 272 33.60 15.12 -11.32
N ILE A 273 34.17 15.71 -10.27
CA ILE A 273 33.48 15.96 -9.00
C ILE A 273 33.64 17.41 -8.57
N VAL A 274 32.86 17.83 -7.58
CA VAL A 274 33.03 19.09 -6.87
C VAL A 274 34.24 19.01 -5.94
N ASN A 275 35.11 20.00 -6.03
CA ASN A 275 36.22 20.20 -5.09
C ASN A 275 35.67 20.84 -3.81
N TYR A 276 35.50 20.02 -2.76
CA TYR A 276 34.86 20.45 -1.53
C TYR A 276 35.57 21.63 -0.83
N GLU A 277 36.91 21.67 -0.83
CA GLU A 277 37.65 22.81 -0.25
C GLU A 277 37.31 24.12 -0.97
N VAL A 278 37.23 24.08 -2.30
CA VAL A 278 36.85 25.27 -3.10
C VAL A 278 35.38 25.60 -2.92
N PHE A 279 34.51 24.58 -2.82
CA PHE A 279 33.10 24.73 -2.52
C PHE A 279 32.89 25.46 -1.18
N GLU A 280 33.49 24.98 -0.09
CA GLU A 280 33.39 25.62 1.23
C GLU A 280 33.88 27.07 1.19
N ASN A 281 35.03 27.34 0.55
CA ASN A 281 35.53 28.71 0.41
C ASN A 281 34.57 29.64 -0.37
N ILE A 282 33.80 29.10 -1.33
CA ILE A 282 32.81 29.90 -2.08
C ILE A 282 31.55 30.08 -1.23
N GLN A 283 31.09 29.05 -0.51
CA GLN A 283 29.97 29.15 0.41
C GLN A 283 30.25 30.17 1.52
N ASP A 284 31.44 30.12 2.14
CA ASP A 284 31.89 31.11 3.13
C ASP A 284 31.82 32.55 2.59
N VAL A 285 32.12 32.76 1.30
CA VAL A 285 32.02 34.08 0.66
C VAL A 285 30.57 34.54 0.52
N PHE A 286 29.62 33.63 0.26
CA PHE A 286 28.20 33.94 0.26
C PHE A 286 27.68 34.21 1.69
N ASP A 287 28.07 33.37 2.65
CA ASP A 287 27.65 33.51 4.07
C ASP A 287 28.19 34.81 4.70
N ASP A 288 29.36 35.28 4.28
CA ASP A 288 29.93 36.56 4.72
C ASP A 288 29.19 37.79 4.14
N LEU A 289 28.30 37.60 3.16
CA LEU A 289 27.48 38.70 2.62
C LEU A 289 26.34 39.02 3.58
N ASN A 290 26.51 40.07 4.38
CA ASN A 290 25.42 40.61 5.22
C ASN A 290 24.42 41.43 4.38
N LEU A 291 23.63 40.75 3.55
CA LEU A 291 22.59 41.36 2.71
C LEU A 291 21.27 41.40 3.47
N GLU A 292 20.62 42.57 3.43
CA GLU A 292 19.28 42.75 3.95
C GLU A 292 18.34 43.26 2.85
N LEU A 293 17.06 42.90 2.95
CA LEU A 293 16.01 43.46 2.12
C LEU A 293 16.07 45.00 2.07
N GLY A 294 15.91 45.56 0.88
CA GLY A 294 15.96 47.01 0.68
C GLY A 294 17.37 47.61 0.64
N ASN A 295 18.43 46.82 0.85
CA ASN A 295 19.80 47.28 0.59
C ASN A 295 19.92 47.85 -0.82
N LEU A 296 20.43 49.08 -0.92
CA LEU A 296 20.58 49.77 -2.20
C LEU A 296 21.76 49.19 -2.97
N GLY A 297 21.57 49.02 -4.27
CA GLY A 297 22.65 48.64 -5.17
C GLY A 297 23.72 49.71 -5.31
N SER A 298 24.84 49.34 -5.92
CA SER A 298 26.01 50.19 -6.06
C SER A 298 26.69 49.96 -7.41
N ASN A 299 27.63 50.84 -7.79
CA ASN A 299 28.44 50.61 -9.00
C ASN A 299 29.52 49.55 -8.79
N ASP A 300 29.80 49.21 -7.54
CA ASP A 300 30.72 48.15 -7.14
C ASP A 300 29.93 46.83 -6.97
N TYR A 301 30.54 45.73 -7.40
CA TYR A 301 30.00 44.39 -7.18
C TYR A 301 30.12 44.01 -5.70
N LEU A 302 29.12 43.26 -5.20
CA LEU A 302 29.14 42.63 -3.89
C LEU A 302 30.17 41.49 -3.87
N ILE A 303 30.15 40.66 -4.91
CA ILE A 303 31.23 39.71 -5.22
C ILE A 303 31.89 40.16 -6.51
N ASN A 304 33.19 40.49 -6.45
CA ASN A 304 33.94 40.94 -7.62
C ASN A 304 35.01 39.91 -8.00
N ALA A 305 34.76 39.15 -9.08
CA ALA A 305 35.69 38.21 -9.67
C ALA A 305 36.15 37.07 -8.73
N LEU A 306 35.21 36.45 -8.01
CA LEU A 306 35.49 35.26 -7.20
C LEU A 306 35.95 34.11 -8.09
N ASP A 307 37.06 33.45 -7.73
CA ASP A 307 37.66 32.38 -8.51
C ASP A 307 36.92 31.06 -8.33
N ILE A 308 36.33 30.56 -9.42
CA ILE A 308 35.66 29.26 -9.44
C ILE A 308 36.37 28.26 -10.36
N SER A 309 37.58 28.57 -10.85
CA SER A 309 38.27 27.78 -11.87
C SER A 309 38.63 26.36 -11.42
N LYS A 310 38.61 26.11 -10.11
CA LYS A 310 38.95 24.82 -9.48
C LYS A 310 37.78 24.19 -8.74
N LEU A 311 36.56 24.75 -8.89
CA LEU A 311 35.36 24.23 -8.24
C LEU A 311 35.06 22.80 -8.69
N PHE A 312 35.34 22.47 -9.95
CA PHE A 312 35.23 21.12 -10.47
C PHE A 312 36.63 20.56 -10.74
N ILE A 313 36.82 19.27 -10.48
CA ILE A 313 38.11 18.58 -10.62
C ILE A 313 37.91 17.16 -11.19
N ASN A 314 38.93 16.63 -11.87
CA ASN A 314 38.96 15.25 -12.34
C ASN A 314 40.38 14.64 -12.17
N ALA A 315 40.44 13.32 -11.91
CA ALA A 315 41.57 12.38 -12.08
C ALA A 315 42.94 12.80 -11.52
N LYS A 316 43.00 13.53 -10.39
CA LYS A 316 44.20 14.10 -9.70
C LYS A 316 44.34 15.64 -9.74
N ASN A 317 43.25 16.40 -9.89
CA ASN A 317 43.22 17.88 -9.91
C ASN A 317 43.89 18.55 -11.13
N ASP A 318 44.15 17.80 -12.21
CA ASP A 318 45.02 18.25 -13.31
C ASP A 318 44.30 18.52 -14.65
N ILE A 319 43.00 18.24 -14.78
CA ILE A 319 42.25 18.58 -16.01
C ILE A 319 41.86 20.06 -15.97
N VAL A 320 42.30 20.80 -16.99
CA VAL A 320 41.82 22.16 -17.26
C VAL A 320 40.40 22.06 -17.78
N ILE A 321 39.44 22.42 -16.94
CA ILE A 321 38.04 22.52 -17.34
C ILE A 321 37.89 23.73 -18.26
N ASP A 322 37.26 23.53 -19.41
CA ASP A 322 36.94 24.63 -20.31
C ASP A 322 35.89 25.51 -19.63
N SER A 323 36.27 26.73 -19.25
CA SER A 323 35.36 27.64 -18.57
C SER A 323 34.13 27.96 -19.43
N ASN A 324 34.19 27.81 -20.76
CA ASN A 324 33.02 27.99 -21.62
C ASN A 324 31.87 27.01 -21.31
N ASN A 325 32.18 25.85 -20.75
CA ASN A 325 31.24 24.81 -20.35
C ASN A 325 30.60 25.05 -18.96
N LEU A 326 30.95 26.15 -18.29
CA LEU A 326 30.32 26.55 -17.04
C LEU A 326 29.01 27.30 -17.32
N PHE A 327 27.99 26.91 -16.56
CA PHE A 327 26.66 27.49 -16.54
C PHE A 327 26.28 27.85 -15.11
N ILE A 328 25.32 28.76 -14.99
CA ILE A 328 24.76 29.16 -13.72
C ILE A 328 23.24 29.18 -13.86
N ASP A 329 22.56 28.54 -12.92
CA ASP A 329 21.13 28.69 -12.70
C ASP A 329 20.91 29.67 -11.56
N THR A 330 20.20 30.75 -11.86
CA THR A 330 19.85 31.83 -10.94
C THR A 330 18.34 32.00 -10.84
N SER A 331 17.57 30.98 -11.21
CA SER A 331 16.10 31.05 -11.25
C SER A 331 15.49 31.37 -9.90
N SER A 332 16.11 30.96 -8.79
CA SER A 332 15.74 31.34 -7.43
C SER A 332 15.77 32.87 -7.22
N LEU A 333 16.72 33.58 -7.83
CA LEU A 333 16.91 35.04 -7.69
C LEU A 333 15.89 35.86 -8.50
N ASN A 334 14.96 35.23 -9.21
CA ASN A 334 13.99 35.95 -10.03
C ASN A 334 13.15 36.94 -9.21
N GLY A 335 13.30 38.22 -9.55
CA GLY A 335 12.60 39.34 -8.90
C GLY A 335 13.28 39.88 -7.64
N SER A 336 14.43 39.34 -7.20
CA SER A 336 15.19 39.88 -6.06
C SER A 336 15.97 41.17 -6.38
N ASN A 337 16.12 41.50 -7.67
CA ASN A 337 17.03 42.53 -8.21
C ASN A 337 18.52 42.23 -8.01
N ILE A 338 18.88 41.01 -7.61
CA ILE A 338 20.28 40.55 -7.56
C ILE A 338 20.62 39.93 -8.90
N ASP A 339 21.69 40.44 -9.50
CA ASP A 339 22.27 39.90 -10.72
C ASP A 339 23.51 39.08 -10.35
N LEU A 340 23.54 37.83 -10.81
CA LEU A 340 24.66 36.92 -10.66
C LEU A 340 25.11 36.46 -12.05
N GLY A 341 26.41 36.53 -12.31
CA GLY A 341 26.95 36.27 -13.64
C GLY A 341 28.34 35.63 -13.64
N LEU A 342 28.62 34.92 -14.72
CA LEU A 342 29.93 34.32 -15.00
C LEU A 342 30.74 35.19 -15.96
N GLY A 343 31.96 35.50 -15.54
CA GLY A 343 33.09 35.89 -16.37
C GLY A 343 33.42 37.38 -16.47
N ASN A 344 34.60 37.67 -17.02
CA ASN A 344 35.09 39.02 -17.28
C ASN A 344 34.68 39.48 -18.71
N PRO A 345 34.67 40.78 -19.06
CA PRO A 345 34.59 41.30 -20.43
C PRO A 345 35.42 40.61 -21.53
N ASP A 346 36.45 39.82 -21.17
CA ASP A 346 37.28 39.04 -22.10
C ASP A 346 36.71 37.64 -22.44
N GLY A 347 35.61 37.22 -21.80
CA GLY A 347 34.88 35.98 -22.09
C GLY A 347 35.28 34.75 -21.26
N ASP A 348 36.22 34.86 -20.32
CA ASP A 348 36.54 33.77 -19.39
C ASP A 348 35.49 33.68 -18.28
N LYS A 349 34.75 32.57 -18.23
CA LYS A 349 33.69 32.29 -17.26
C LYS A 349 34.18 31.70 -15.93
N SER A 350 35.50 31.62 -15.69
CA SER A 350 36.08 31.09 -14.43
C SER A 350 35.92 32.01 -13.21
N LYS A 351 35.15 33.10 -13.34
CA LYS A 351 34.98 34.14 -12.34
C LYS A 351 33.51 34.42 -12.09
N LEU A 352 33.11 34.49 -10.83
CA LEU A 352 31.74 34.83 -10.42
C LEU A 352 31.64 36.30 -10.03
N TYR A 353 30.54 36.95 -10.42
CA TYR A 353 30.20 38.33 -10.06
C TYR A 353 28.77 38.41 -9.56
N LEU A 354 28.59 39.03 -8.39
CA LEU A 354 27.27 39.28 -7.78
C LEU A 354 27.11 40.78 -7.56
N GLY A 355 25.97 41.35 -7.93
CA GLY A 355 25.69 42.76 -7.67
C GLY A 355 24.21 43.12 -7.74
N VAL A 356 23.91 44.36 -7.35
CA VAL A 356 22.58 44.97 -7.45
C VAL A 356 22.75 46.31 -8.16
N SER A 357 21.92 46.59 -9.16
CA SER A 357 21.98 47.83 -9.93
C SER A 357 21.91 49.08 -9.01
N PRO A 358 22.71 50.14 -9.25
CA PRO A 358 22.68 51.38 -8.45
C PRO A 358 21.33 52.10 -8.40
N THR A 359 20.40 51.76 -9.31
CA THR A 359 19.05 52.33 -9.37
C THR A 359 17.99 51.45 -8.72
N SER A 360 18.40 50.31 -8.16
CA SER A 360 17.53 49.30 -7.57
C SER A 360 17.95 49.02 -6.13
N SER A 361 17.07 48.35 -5.38
CA SER A 361 17.37 47.75 -4.09
C SER A 361 17.04 46.26 -4.14
N ILE A 362 17.64 45.49 -3.23
CA ILE A 362 17.23 44.10 -3.00
C ILE A 362 15.72 44.09 -2.69
N ALA A 363 14.97 43.28 -3.43
CA ALA A 363 13.51 43.27 -3.38
C ALA A 363 12.93 41.98 -2.78
N LYS A 364 13.76 40.96 -2.51
CA LYS A 364 13.33 39.75 -1.84
C LYS A 364 14.30 39.33 -0.74
N ALA A 365 13.77 38.75 0.32
CA ALA A 365 14.52 38.12 1.42
C ALA A 365 14.28 36.60 1.45
N GLY A 366 15.06 35.88 2.25
CA GLY A 366 15.06 34.43 2.39
C GLY A 366 16.28 33.75 1.77
N ASP A 367 16.23 32.43 1.67
CA ASP A 367 17.31 31.60 1.17
C ASP A 367 17.18 31.37 -0.33
N PHE A 368 18.24 31.67 -1.07
CA PHE A 368 18.29 31.53 -2.52
C PHE A 368 19.31 30.48 -2.94
N GLU A 369 18.87 29.43 -3.62
CA GLU A 369 19.77 28.43 -4.18
C GLU A 369 20.44 28.95 -5.47
N ILE A 370 21.77 28.87 -5.51
CA ILE A 370 22.59 29.18 -6.69
C ILE A 370 23.22 27.89 -7.18
N ILE A 371 22.97 27.52 -8.44
CA ILE A 371 23.50 26.28 -9.01
C ILE A 371 24.58 26.62 -10.03
N LEU A 372 25.82 26.18 -9.77
CA LEU A 372 26.88 26.16 -10.76
C LEU A 372 26.93 24.78 -11.41
N GLU A 373 26.91 24.76 -12.73
CA GLU A 373 26.89 23.52 -13.50
C GLU A 373 28.10 23.45 -14.43
N LEU A 374 28.69 22.26 -14.50
CA LEU A 374 29.61 21.90 -15.55
C LEU A 374 28.90 20.99 -16.54
N ARG A 375 28.96 21.32 -17.83
CA ARG A 375 28.36 20.52 -18.91
C ARG A 375 29.41 19.99 -19.88
N GLU A 376 29.05 18.99 -20.68
CA GLU A 376 29.97 18.39 -21.65
C GLU A 376 30.42 19.38 -22.74
N SER A 377 29.60 20.38 -23.05
CA SER A 377 29.90 21.41 -24.03
C SER A 377 29.32 22.77 -23.64
N ASN A 378 29.63 23.80 -24.43
CA ASN A 378 29.17 25.16 -24.20
C ASN A 378 27.69 25.41 -24.62
N THR A 379 26.89 24.36 -24.78
CA THR A 379 25.45 24.46 -25.01
C THR A 379 24.67 24.07 -23.75
N ALA A 380 23.63 24.86 -23.43
CA ALA A 380 22.81 24.65 -22.23
C ALA A 380 22.13 23.26 -22.23
N ASP A 381 21.79 22.73 -23.40
CA ASP A 381 21.14 21.42 -23.54
C ASP A 381 22.12 20.23 -23.48
N SER A 382 23.43 20.47 -23.35
CA SER A 382 24.39 19.37 -23.23
C SER A 382 24.32 18.70 -21.86
N LYS A 383 24.72 17.43 -21.81
CA LYS A 383 24.65 16.59 -20.61
C LYS A 383 25.37 17.26 -19.43
N LEU A 384 24.70 17.26 -18.27
CA LEU A 384 25.28 17.68 -17.01
C LEU A 384 26.40 16.71 -16.62
N VAL A 385 27.56 17.26 -16.28
CA VAL A 385 28.75 16.50 -15.86
C VAL A 385 28.86 16.49 -14.33
N ALA A 386 28.72 17.66 -13.70
CA ALA A 386 28.71 17.85 -12.26
C ALA A 386 28.01 19.17 -11.93
N SER A 387 27.47 19.30 -10.72
CA SER A 387 26.85 20.53 -10.23
C SER A 387 27.19 20.79 -8.77
N ALA A 388 27.44 22.06 -8.44
CA ALA A 388 27.59 22.56 -7.07
C ALA A 388 26.43 23.50 -6.74
N ARG A 389 25.88 23.38 -5.53
CA ARG A 389 24.71 24.13 -5.06
C ARG A 389 25.11 24.98 -3.86
N PHE A 390 24.98 26.29 -3.98
CA PHE A 390 25.31 27.26 -2.94
C PHE A 390 24.03 27.90 -2.42
N GLU A 391 24.06 28.31 -1.17
CA GLU A 391 22.99 29.06 -0.54
C GLU A 391 23.39 30.53 -0.42
N LEU A 392 22.50 31.44 -0.80
CA LEU A 392 22.63 32.87 -0.53
C LEU A 392 21.48 33.29 0.38
N GLU A 393 21.81 33.57 1.63
CA GLU A 393 20.85 34.10 2.61
C GLU A 393 20.70 35.62 2.42
N ILE A 394 19.45 36.09 2.48
CA ILE A 394 19.12 37.52 2.52
C ILE A 394 18.19 37.76 3.71
N GLU A 395 18.68 38.54 4.65
CA GLU A 395 17.98 38.86 5.88
C GLU A 395 16.73 39.73 5.60
N GLU A 396 15.64 39.47 6.32
CA GLU A 396 14.39 40.23 6.19
C GLU A 396 14.51 41.67 6.71
N GLY A 397 15.49 41.93 7.58
CA GLY A 397 15.72 43.23 8.21
C GLY A 397 14.55 43.64 9.11
N GLU A 398 13.91 44.78 8.79
CA GLU A 398 12.73 45.29 9.51
C GLU A 398 11.40 44.92 8.84
N ALA A 399 11.45 44.22 7.70
CA ALA A 399 10.25 43.69 7.09
C ALA A 399 9.67 42.56 7.94
N LYS A 400 8.40 42.26 7.72
CA LYS A 400 7.69 41.22 8.45
C LYS A 400 7.06 40.26 7.46
N ALA A 401 7.22 38.97 7.72
CA ALA A 401 6.41 37.95 7.08
C ALA A 401 4.91 38.19 7.37
N PRO A 402 4.00 37.69 6.51
CA PRO A 402 2.57 37.77 6.76
C PRO A 402 2.20 37.15 8.12
N GLU A 403 1.36 37.82 8.89
CA GLU A 403 0.93 37.33 10.21
C GLU A 403 -0.29 36.42 10.07
N VAL A 404 -0.29 35.29 10.77
CA VAL A 404 -1.44 34.38 10.90
C VAL A 404 -2.50 35.01 11.81
N THR A 405 -3.74 35.07 11.34
CA THR A 405 -4.84 35.66 12.13
C THR A 405 -5.61 34.61 12.94
N SER A 406 -6.55 35.07 13.77
CA SER A 406 -7.45 34.19 14.52
C SER A 406 -8.40 33.36 13.65
N VAL A 407 -8.45 33.58 12.33
CA VAL A 407 -9.25 32.77 11.39
C VAL A 407 -8.76 31.32 11.33
N LEU A 408 -7.47 31.06 11.60
CA LEU A 408 -6.90 29.71 11.59
C LEU A 408 -7.68 28.72 12.46
N GLU A 409 -8.06 29.12 13.67
CA GLU A 409 -8.78 28.24 14.59
C GLU A 409 -10.20 27.91 14.09
N GLN A 410 -10.88 28.86 13.42
CA GLN A 410 -12.17 28.59 12.79
C GLN A 410 -12.04 27.62 11.61
N MET A 411 -10.96 27.72 10.85
CA MET A 411 -10.68 26.80 9.74
C MET A 411 -10.38 25.39 10.25
N LYS A 412 -9.54 25.26 11.29
CA LYS A 412 -9.28 23.97 11.96
C LYS A 412 -10.58 23.33 12.47
N ASP A 413 -11.42 24.12 13.16
CA ASP A 413 -12.71 23.65 13.65
C ASP A 413 -13.62 23.18 12.50
N THR A 414 -13.61 23.88 11.35
CA THR A 414 -14.43 23.51 10.19
C THR A 414 -13.92 22.24 9.50
N ILE A 415 -12.60 22.13 9.28
CA ILE A 415 -11.98 20.99 8.61
C ILE A 415 -12.10 19.73 9.48
N SER A 416 -11.94 19.86 10.80
CA SER A 416 -12.10 18.74 11.75
C SER A 416 -13.49 18.10 11.78
N GLN A 417 -14.50 18.74 11.16
CA GLN A 417 -15.87 18.24 11.06
C GLN A 417 -16.16 17.55 9.72
N TRP A 418 -15.18 17.44 8.81
CA TRP A 418 -15.36 16.67 7.60
C TRP A 418 -15.53 15.19 7.95
N ASP A 419 -16.55 14.58 7.37
CA ASP A 419 -16.89 13.17 7.53
C ASP A 419 -16.48 12.46 6.23
N LEU A 420 -15.35 11.78 6.29
CA LEU A 420 -14.72 11.16 5.12
C LEU A 420 -14.70 9.66 5.33
N THR A 421 -15.20 8.92 4.35
CA THR A 421 -15.26 7.45 4.38
C THR A 421 -14.64 6.92 3.10
N GLU A 422 -13.85 5.86 3.22
CA GLU A 422 -13.33 5.10 2.09
C GLU A 422 -14.45 4.74 1.11
N GLY A 423 -14.20 4.93 -0.19
CA GLY A 423 -15.15 4.60 -1.26
C GLY A 423 -16.35 5.54 -1.40
N GLU A 424 -16.59 6.45 -0.45
CA GLU A 424 -17.70 7.42 -0.52
C GLU A 424 -17.29 8.69 -1.30
N GLU A 425 -18.04 9.03 -2.34
CA GLU A 425 -17.79 10.24 -3.13
C GLU A 425 -18.07 11.51 -2.31
N VAL A 426 -17.05 12.35 -2.21
CA VAL A 426 -17.10 13.67 -1.59
C VAL A 426 -17.78 14.66 -2.53
N ASN A 427 -18.60 15.54 -1.96
CA ASN A 427 -19.27 16.64 -2.67
C ASN A 427 -20.34 16.19 -3.66
N THR A 428 -21.09 15.15 -3.29
CA THR A 428 -22.43 14.88 -3.82
C THR A 428 -23.43 15.92 -3.30
N ASP A 429 -24.64 15.99 -3.88
CA ASP A 429 -25.71 16.96 -3.54
C ASP A 429 -26.09 17.02 -2.02
N ALA A 430 -25.52 16.15 -1.17
CA ALA A 430 -25.77 16.03 0.27
C ALA A 430 -24.69 16.63 1.20
N ALA A 431 -23.42 16.79 0.78
CA ALA A 431 -22.33 17.24 1.65
C ALA A 431 -21.25 18.04 0.89
N ILE A 432 -21.27 19.37 1.01
CA ILE A 432 -20.28 20.25 0.37
C ILE A 432 -19.19 20.63 1.37
N TYR A 433 -17.97 20.12 1.19
CA TYR A 433 -16.80 20.53 1.99
C TYR A 433 -16.13 21.74 1.36
N THR A 434 -16.58 22.93 1.78
CA THR A 434 -16.00 24.22 1.39
C THR A 434 -15.50 24.99 2.60
N VAL A 435 -14.28 25.52 2.52
CA VAL A 435 -13.67 26.32 3.59
C VAL A 435 -13.18 27.65 3.02
N SER A 436 -13.48 28.75 3.71
CA SER A 436 -12.93 30.05 3.37
C SER A 436 -11.60 30.27 4.06
N TYR A 437 -10.60 30.71 3.29
CA TYR A 437 -9.32 31.18 3.79
C TYR A 437 -9.22 32.72 3.78
N ALA A 438 -10.36 33.41 3.60
CA ALA A 438 -10.41 34.86 3.59
C ALA A 438 -9.93 35.43 4.94
N GLY A 439 -8.91 36.27 4.89
CA GLY A 439 -8.32 36.87 6.09
C GLY A 439 -7.54 35.90 6.97
N LEU A 440 -7.19 34.69 6.49
CA LEU A 440 -6.28 33.77 7.19
C LEU A 440 -4.94 34.44 7.52
N PHE A 441 -4.45 35.28 6.61
CA PHE A 441 -3.23 36.05 6.77
C PHE A 441 -3.49 37.55 6.69
N SER A 442 -2.67 38.32 7.39
CA SER A 442 -2.60 39.79 7.28
C SER A 442 -1.18 40.24 6.99
N SER A 443 -1.02 41.16 6.02
CA SER A 443 0.23 41.89 5.76
C SER A 443 -0.08 43.36 5.49
N ASP A 444 0.95 44.20 5.59
CA ASP A 444 0.92 45.59 5.15
C ASP A 444 0.93 45.70 3.60
N ASN A 445 1.35 44.64 2.88
CA ASN A 445 1.38 44.59 1.42
C ASN A 445 0.39 43.56 0.84
N ASP A 446 0.32 43.50 -0.50
CA ASP A 446 -0.50 42.53 -1.20
C ASP A 446 0.07 41.11 -1.08
N LEU A 447 -0.81 40.14 -0.80
CA LEU A 447 -0.46 38.73 -0.66
C LEU A 447 -0.81 37.90 -1.90
N THR A 448 0.01 36.89 -2.16
CA THR A 448 -0.39 35.70 -2.94
C THR A 448 -0.58 34.54 -1.95
N ILE A 449 -1.64 33.76 -2.10
CA ILE A 449 -1.88 32.58 -1.24
C ILE A 449 -1.94 31.34 -2.12
N TYR A 450 -1.04 30.41 -1.85
CA TYR A 450 -1.00 29.08 -2.45
C TYR A 450 -1.60 28.06 -1.48
N VAL A 451 -2.26 27.05 -2.01
CA VAL A 451 -2.82 25.94 -1.23
C VAL A 451 -2.26 24.65 -1.78
N GLU A 452 -1.59 23.89 -0.92
CA GLU A 452 -1.01 22.59 -1.24
C GLU A 452 -1.63 21.51 -0.34
N THR A 453 -1.66 20.27 -0.81
CA THR A 453 -2.17 19.14 -0.02
C THR A 453 -1.60 17.81 -0.48
N ASN A 454 -1.51 16.85 0.45
CA ASN A 454 -1.13 15.47 0.17
C ASN A 454 -2.36 14.55 -0.06
N LEU A 455 -3.57 15.10 -0.03
CA LEU A 455 -4.84 14.40 -0.26
C LEU A 455 -4.92 13.72 -1.64
N HIS A 456 -4.18 14.22 -2.63
CA HIS A 456 -4.12 13.65 -3.99
C HIS A 456 -3.65 12.18 -3.99
N SER A 457 -2.84 11.80 -3.01
CA SER A 457 -2.41 10.40 -2.83
C SER A 457 -3.57 9.43 -2.57
N ASN A 458 -4.71 9.95 -2.11
CA ASN A 458 -5.94 9.20 -1.84
C ASN A 458 -7.09 9.58 -2.78
N GLN A 459 -6.78 10.06 -3.99
CA GLN A 459 -7.76 10.49 -5.00
C GLN A 459 -8.69 11.64 -4.57
N LEU A 460 -8.24 12.43 -3.59
CA LEU A 460 -8.92 13.64 -3.15
C LEU A 460 -8.21 14.89 -3.70
N GLU A 461 -8.96 15.85 -4.20
CA GLU A 461 -8.41 17.08 -4.79
C GLU A 461 -8.98 18.33 -4.11
N LEU A 462 -8.13 19.35 -3.94
CA LEU A 462 -8.55 20.67 -3.49
C LEU A 462 -8.62 21.65 -4.67
N HIS A 463 -9.80 22.20 -4.88
CA HIS A 463 -10.03 23.25 -5.86
C HIS A 463 -10.00 24.63 -5.19
N GLN A 464 -8.96 25.41 -5.48
CA GLN A 464 -8.82 26.77 -4.97
C GLN A 464 -9.52 27.80 -5.89
N SER A 465 -10.41 28.61 -5.32
CA SER A 465 -11.00 29.76 -6.01
C SER A 465 -10.43 31.07 -5.49
N SER A 466 -9.40 31.59 -6.16
CA SER A 466 -8.71 32.82 -5.74
C SER A 466 -9.64 34.05 -5.69
N SER A 467 -10.71 34.07 -6.49
CA SER A 467 -11.69 35.18 -6.51
C SER A 467 -12.62 35.22 -5.31
N SER A 468 -12.94 34.06 -4.75
CA SER A 468 -13.85 33.92 -3.60
C SER A 468 -13.12 33.59 -2.29
N GLN A 469 -11.82 33.31 -2.36
CA GLN A 469 -10.99 32.85 -1.24
C GLN A 469 -11.59 31.62 -0.55
N LEU A 470 -12.00 30.66 -1.37
CA LEU A 470 -12.55 29.38 -0.95
C LEU A 470 -11.69 28.24 -1.48
N ILE A 471 -11.61 27.16 -0.69
CA ILE A 471 -11.19 25.84 -1.15
C ILE A 471 -12.39 24.90 -1.10
N GLU A 472 -12.44 23.97 -2.05
CA GLU A 472 -13.45 22.93 -2.16
C GLU A 472 -12.76 21.58 -2.27
N LEU A 473 -13.17 20.61 -1.44
CA LEU A 473 -12.68 19.23 -1.50
C LEU A 473 -13.58 18.41 -2.42
N LEU A 474 -12.98 17.59 -3.28
CA LEU A 474 -13.64 16.73 -4.26
C LEU A 474 -12.94 15.36 -4.32
N GLY A 475 -13.65 14.34 -4.83
CA GLY A 475 -13.09 13.03 -5.12
C GLY A 475 -13.70 11.90 -4.29
N THR A 476 -13.15 10.70 -4.40
CA THR A 476 -13.57 9.53 -3.64
C THR A 476 -12.33 8.97 -2.96
N PRO A 477 -12.24 8.98 -1.61
CA PRO A 477 -11.11 8.40 -0.91
C PRO A 477 -10.94 6.93 -1.32
N LYS A 478 -9.72 6.53 -1.68
CA LYS A 478 -9.42 5.16 -2.11
C LYS A 478 -9.23 4.21 -0.93
N ASP A 479 -8.53 4.68 0.09
CA ASP A 479 -8.11 3.90 1.26
C ASP A 479 -8.51 4.65 2.54
N SER A 480 -8.78 3.93 3.63
CA SER A 480 -8.98 4.54 4.95
C SER A 480 -7.66 5.08 5.51
N SER A 481 -7.73 5.94 6.54
CA SER A 481 -6.53 6.40 7.24
C SER A 481 -5.81 5.28 8.02
N GLU A 482 -6.54 4.24 8.45
CA GLU A 482 -5.96 3.07 9.12
C GLU A 482 -5.15 2.22 8.13
N ASP A 483 -5.60 2.10 6.88
CA ASP A 483 -4.96 1.25 5.85
C ASP A 483 -3.64 1.82 5.31
N ASN A 484 -3.52 3.15 5.23
CA ASN A 484 -2.35 3.79 4.61
C ASN A 484 -1.42 4.54 5.57
N ASP A 485 -1.79 4.74 6.83
CA ASP A 485 -0.99 5.43 7.86
C ASP A 485 -0.48 6.83 7.40
N ILE A 486 -1.24 7.52 6.53
CA ILE A 486 -0.90 8.86 6.04
C ILE A 486 -1.62 9.94 6.87
N ASP A 487 -0.83 10.83 7.47
CA ASP A 487 -1.33 12.08 8.04
C ASP A 487 -1.68 13.08 6.92
N TYR A 488 -2.95 13.18 6.56
CA TYR A 488 -3.42 14.13 5.56
C TYR A 488 -3.44 15.58 6.07
N LYS A 489 -2.89 16.50 5.27
CA LYS A 489 -2.74 17.92 5.62
C LYS A 489 -3.07 18.83 4.45
N ILE A 490 -3.47 20.05 4.80
CA ILE A 490 -3.64 21.17 3.88
C ILE A 490 -2.67 22.28 4.32
N TRP A 491 -1.78 22.69 3.43
CA TRP A 491 -0.86 23.80 3.66
C TRP A 491 -1.38 25.05 2.97
N PHE A 492 -1.49 26.13 3.73
CA PHE A 492 -1.71 27.47 3.20
C PHE A 492 -0.40 28.26 3.30
N ILE A 493 0.08 28.75 2.16
CA ILE A 493 1.34 29.48 2.05
C ILE A 493 1.02 30.89 1.57
N ALA A 494 1.22 31.89 2.42
CA ALA A 494 1.09 33.29 2.04
C ALA A 494 2.46 33.87 1.70
N GLU A 495 2.61 34.43 0.51
CA GLU A 495 3.78 35.17 0.05
C GLU A 495 3.44 36.66 -0.07
N ASP A 496 4.24 37.50 0.57
CA ASP A 496 4.21 38.95 0.37
C ASP A 496 4.80 39.31 -1.00
N LYS A 497 4.00 39.94 -1.87
CA LYS A 497 4.43 40.21 -3.25
C LYS A 497 5.57 41.21 -3.38
N ASP A 498 5.73 42.08 -2.38
CA ASP A 498 6.72 43.16 -2.44
C ASP A 498 8.05 42.73 -1.81
N THR A 499 8.02 41.81 -0.83
CA THR A 499 9.20 41.39 -0.07
C THR A 499 9.60 39.93 -0.30
N GLY A 500 8.73 39.10 -0.88
CA GLY A 500 8.93 37.66 -1.04
C GLY A 500 8.85 36.85 0.26
N LEU A 501 8.63 37.49 1.42
CA LEU A 501 8.54 36.80 2.70
C LEU A 501 7.31 35.91 2.73
N THR A 502 7.48 34.69 3.26
CA THR A 502 6.40 33.69 3.31
C THR A 502 5.99 33.36 4.74
N GLN A 503 4.72 33.00 4.90
CA GLN A 503 4.20 32.39 6.11
C GLN A 503 3.35 31.17 5.73
N THR A 504 3.67 30.04 6.35
CA THR A 504 2.95 28.78 6.13
C THR A 504 2.16 28.37 7.36
N VAL A 505 0.96 27.83 7.16
CA VAL A 505 0.21 27.10 8.19
C VAL A 505 -0.26 25.76 7.61
N ALA A 506 -0.18 24.71 8.43
CA ALA A 506 -0.73 23.40 8.10
C ALA A 506 -1.99 23.15 8.95
N ILE A 507 -3.01 22.56 8.33
CA ILE A 507 -4.23 22.10 9.00
C ILE A 507 -4.35 20.59 8.75
N ASP A 508 -4.52 19.83 9.82
CA ASP A 508 -4.77 18.39 9.76
C ASP A 508 -6.19 18.14 9.22
N VAL A 509 -6.29 17.18 8.30
CA VAL A 509 -7.56 16.64 7.81
C VAL A 509 -8.01 15.54 8.80
N PRO A 510 -9.31 15.43 9.11
CA PRO A 510 -9.80 14.34 9.98
C PRO A 510 -9.52 12.97 9.36
N GLU A 511 -9.50 11.96 10.22
CA GLU A 511 -9.33 10.55 9.86
C GLU A 511 -10.39 10.12 8.84
N ILE A 512 -9.95 9.43 7.79
CA ILE A 512 -10.82 8.83 6.78
C ILE A 512 -11.22 7.45 7.33
N SER A 513 -12.51 7.28 7.61
CA SER A 513 -13.04 6.04 8.20
C SER A 513 -13.05 4.92 7.16
N GLU A 514 -12.84 3.69 7.63
CA GLU A 514 -13.09 2.47 6.83
C GLU A 514 -14.55 2.44 6.33
N ALA A 515 -14.75 1.87 5.15
CA ALA A 515 -16.10 1.62 4.66
C ALA A 515 -16.84 0.61 5.58
N GLU A 516 -18.11 0.88 5.92
CA GLU A 516 -18.93 -0.14 6.56
C GLU A 516 -19.20 -1.27 5.56
N LEU A 517 -18.64 -2.46 5.83
CA LEU A 517 -18.91 -3.65 5.04
C LEU A 517 -20.39 -4.03 5.11
N HIS A 518 -20.99 -4.39 3.98
CA HIS A 518 -22.29 -5.03 3.95
C HIS A 518 -22.22 -6.37 4.70
N PRO A 519 -23.27 -6.80 5.44
CA PRO A 519 -23.17 -8.04 6.21
C PRO A 519 -22.89 -9.32 5.39
N LEU A 520 -23.14 -9.28 4.07
CA LEU A 520 -22.71 -10.36 3.16
C LEU A 520 -21.19 -10.38 2.91
N GLU A 521 -20.50 -9.24 3.04
CA GLU A 521 -19.04 -9.08 2.86
C GLU A 521 -18.25 -9.48 4.12
N GLU A 522 -18.87 -9.53 5.29
CA GLU A 522 -18.17 -9.82 6.55
C GLU A 522 -17.54 -11.23 6.62
N LYS A 523 -18.06 -12.21 5.87
CA LYS A 523 -17.69 -13.63 6.02
C LYS A 523 -18.07 -14.51 4.83
N THR A 524 -17.57 -15.75 4.86
CA THR A 524 -18.02 -16.81 3.95
C THR A 524 -19.38 -17.35 4.39
N TRP A 525 -20.31 -17.40 3.46
CA TRP A 525 -21.66 -17.94 3.66
C TRP A 525 -21.80 -19.31 2.99
N PHE A 526 -22.46 -20.23 3.68
CA PHE A 526 -22.74 -21.59 3.23
C PHE A 526 -24.24 -21.80 3.04
N PHE A 527 -24.64 -22.55 2.02
CA PHE A 527 -26.05 -22.82 1.76
C PHE A 527 -26.26 -24.12 0.97
N THR A 528 -27.49 -24.64 0.98
CA THR A 528 -27.84 -25.81 0.17
C THR A 528 -28.21 -25.41 -1.27
N GLY A 529 -27.54 -26.04 -2.22
CA GLY A 529 -27.77 -25.92 -3.65
C GLY A 529 -28.37 -27.18 -4.27
N ARG A 530 -28.55 -27.14 -5.59
CA ARG A 530 -28.97 -28.29 -6.41
C ARG A 530 -27.96 -28.49 -7.53
N LYS A 531 -27.65 -29.74 -7.84
CA LYS A 531 -26.80 -30.14 -8.96
C LYS A 531 -27.45 -31.27 -9.75
N ALA A 532 -27.62 -31.08 -11.05
CA ALA A 532 -28.13 -32.11 -11.93
C ALA A 532 -27.16 -33.30 -12.01
N ILE A 533 -27.67 -34.51 -11.84
CA ILE A 533 -26.97 -35.78 -12.05
C ILE A 533 -27.52 -36.47 -13.31
N ASP A 534 -26.63 -37.12 -14.07
CA ASP A 534 -26.92 -37.93 -15.27
C ASP A 534 -27.88 -37.30 -16.29
N ASN A 535 -27.35 -36.51 -17.23
CA ASN A 535 -28.13 -35.93 -18.34
C ASN A 535 -29.39 -35.14 -17.93
N ASN A 536 -29.41 -34.56 -16.72
CA ASN A 536 -30.53 -33.82 -16.12
C ASN A 536 -31.76 -34.69 -15.75
N GLU A 537 -31.55 -35.96 -15.39
CA GLU A 537 -32.66 -36.85 -15.02
C GLU A 537 -33.13 -36.61 -13.57
N PHE A 538 -32.23 -36.21 -12.65
CA PHE A 538 -32.57 -35.83 -11.28
C PHE A 538 -31.54 -34.87 -10.65
N ASP A 539 -31.96 -34.15 -9.60
CA ASP A 539 -31.14 -33.16 -8.88
C ASP A 539 -30.63 -33.77 -7.56
N SER A 540 -29.34 -33.62 -7.27
CA SER A 540 -28.79 -33.87 -5.93
C SER A 540 -28.65 -32.56 -5.15
N VAL A 541 -28.94 -32.62 -3.86
CA VAL A 541 -28.71 -31.51 -2.94
C VAL A 541 -27.24 -31.50 -2.55
N ILE A 542 -26.60 -30.33 -2.72
CA ILE A 542 -25.17 -30.13 -2.50
C ILE A 542 -24.90 -28.95 -1.58
N CYS A 543 -23.70 -28.92 -1.02
CA CYS A 543 -23.17 -27.77 -0.30
C CYS A 543 -22.61 -26.73 -1.28
N ASN A 544 -22.98 -25.47 -1.10
CA ASN A 544 -22.40 -24.34 -1.79
C ASN A 544 -21.82 -23.36 -0.78
N ALA A 545 -20.83 -22.58 -1.22
CA ALA A 545 -20.24 -21.50 -0.44
C ALA A 545 -20.06 -20.24 -1.30
N VAL A 546 -20.22 -19.07 -0.69
CA VAL A 546 -19.98 -17.76 -1.32
C VAL A 546 -19.25 -16.82 -0.36
N LYS A 547 -18.31 -16.03 -0.89
CA LYS A 547 -17.61 -14.96 -0.16
C LYS A 547 -17.58 -13.71 -1.05
N PHE A 548 -17.81 -12.55 -0.44
CA PHE A 548 -17.71 -11.24 -1.08
C PHE A 548 -16.51 -10.53 -0.46
N GLU A 549 -15.50 -10.19 -1.25
CA GLU A 549 -14.25 -9.59 -0.74
C GLU A 549 -13.61 -8.76 -1.86
N GLU A 550 -13.14 -7.56 -1.55
CA GLU A 550 -12.43 -6.66 -2.49
C GLU A 550 -13.17 -6.42 -3.82
N GLY A 551 -14.50 -6.32 -3.77
CA GLY A 551 -15.33 -6.14 -4.98
C GLY A 551 -15.44 -7.38 -5.88
N PHE A 552 -14.96 -8.55 -5.44
CA PHE A 552 -15.10 -9.83 -6.14
C PHE A 552 -15.95 -10.85 -5.39
N VAL A 553 -16.76 -11.61 -6.14
CA VAL A 553 -17.52 -12.74 -5.61
C VAL A 553 -16.76 -14.04 -5.83
N TYR A 554 -16.52 -14.77 -4.76
CA TYR A 554 -15.90 -16.09 -4.77
C TYR A 554 -16.98 -17.13 -4.51
N PHE A 555 -17.19 -18.04 -5.46
CA PHE A 555 -18.26 -19.04 -5.38
C PHE A 555 -17.72 -20.46 -5.51
N SER A 556 -18.34 -21.42 -4.81
CA SER A 556 -18.00 -22.82 -4.96
C SER A 556 -19.22 -23.73 -4.96
N GLN A 557 -19.23 -24.71 -5.87
CA GLN A 557 -20.29 -25.70 -6.02
C GLN A 557 -19.83 -27.10 -5.60
N GLY A 558 -20.61 -27.76 -4.75
CA GLY A 558 -20.40 -29.16 -4.40
C GLY A 558 -19.12 -29.42 -3.62
N VAL A 559 -18.76 -28.48 -2.74
CA VAL A 559 -17.65 -28.63 -1.79
C VAL A 559 -18.00 -29.64 -0.70
N GLU A 560 -17.00 -30.32 -0.13
CA GLU A 560 -17.15 -30.89 1.22
C GLU A 560 -17.31 -29.69 2.17
N CYS A 561 -18.40 -29.58 2.96
CA CYS A 561 -18.58 -28.43 3.85
C CYS A 561 -17.58 -28.44 5.04
N ASN A 562 -16.48 -29.20 4.96
CA ASN A 562 -15.44 -29.30 5.97
C ASN A 562 -14.14 -28.55 5.60
N GLY A 563 -14.09 -27.86 4.45
CA GLY A 563 -12.87 -27.18 3.99
C GLY A 563 -13.10 -25.79 3.40
N ASN A 564 -12.22 -24.84 3.74
CA ASN A 564 -12.18 -23.48 3.19
C ASN A 564 -11.65 -23.39 1.74
N ASN A 565 -11.59 -24.51 1.01
CA ASN A 565 -11.03 -24.55 -0.34
C ASN A 565 -12.04 -24.01 -1.37
N LEU A 566 -12.23 -22.69 -1.38
CA LEU A 566 -12.96 -22.00 -2.43
C LEU A 566 -12.10 -22.04 -3.71
N THR A 567 -12.56 -22.76 -4.72
CA THR A 567 -11.97 -22.69 -6.06
C THR A 567 -12.68 -21.58 -6.82
N ILE A 568 -11.93 -20.56 -7.26
CA ILE A 568 -12.46 -19.47 -8.08
C ILE A 568 -12.81 -20.04 -9.45
N GLU A 569 -14.10 -20.16 -9.75
CA GLU A 569 -14.54 -20.11 -11.14
C GLU A 569 -14.60 -18.63 -11.52
N ASP A 570 -13.65 -18.17 -12.35
CA ASP A 570 -13.48 -16.81 -12.89
C ASP A 570 -14.34 -15.72 -12.22
N GLY A 571 -13.77 -15.06 -11.21
CA GLY A 571 -14.48 -14.11 -10.33
C GLY A 571 -15.20 -12.99 -11.08
N VAL A 572 -16.44 -12.73 -10.68
CA VAL A 572 -17.29 -11.64 -11.16
C VAL A 572 -17.27 -10.50 -10.14
N SER A 573 -17.25 -9.26 -10.64
CA SER A 573 -17.26 -8.08 -9.78
C SER A 573 -18.64 -7.87 -9.13
N TYR A 574 -18.71 -7.24 -7.97
CA TYR A 574 -19.97 -6.78 -7.40
C TYR A 574 -19.88 -5.33 -6.90
N THR A 575 -21.04 -4.73 -6.68
CA THR A 575 -21.20 -3.43 -6.01
C THR A 575 -22.30 -3.56 -4.97
N VAL A 576 -22.23 -2.73 -3.92
CA VAL A 576 -23.23 -2.68 -2.85
C VAL A 576 -24.03 -1.39 -2.99
N SER A 577 -25.35 -1.49 -2.85
CA SER A 577 -26.24 -0.35 -2.69
C SER A 577 -27.30 -0.70 -1.65
N ASP A 578 -27.31 0.01 -0.52
CA ASP A 578 -28.15 -0.30 0.64
C ASP A 578 -28.01 -1.79 1.07
N ASP A 579 -29.12 -2.52 1.22
CA ASP A 579 -29.16 -3.96 1.55
C ASP A 579 -29.03 -4.89 0.31
N GLN A 580 -28.59 -4.35 -0.83
CA GLN A 580 -28.48 -5.07 -2.10
C GLN A 580 -27.04 -5.21 -2.57
N VAL A 581 -26.68 -6.44 -2.91
CA VAL A 581 -25.41 -6.76 -3.58
C VAL A 581 -25.71 -7.01 -5.06
N HIS A 582 -25.20 -6.14 -5.92
CA HIS A 582 -25.33 -6.21 -7.36
C HIS A 582 -24.11 -6.91 -7.95
N ILE A 583 -24.29 -8.14 -8.44
CA ILE A 583 -23.22 -8.92 -9.06
C ILE A 583 -23.20 -8.61 -10.56
N VAL A 584 -22.07 -8.11 -11.06
CA VAL A 584 -21.86 -7.77 -12.47
C VAL A 584 -21.00 -8.87 -13.11
N GLY A 585 -21.62 -9.70 -13.95
CA GLY A 585 -20.96 -10.79 -14.66
C GLY A 585 -20.14 -10.32 -15.87
N GLY A 586 -18.87 -10.74 -15.95
CA GLY A 586 -18.01 -10.62 -17.13
C GLY A 586 -16.65 -11.30 -16.91
N ASP A 587 -16.13 -12.03 -17.91
CA ASP A 587 -14.76 -12.52 -17.91
C ASP A 587 -13.77 -11.44 -18.41
N ARG A 588 -12.47 -11.65 -18.20
CA ARG A 588 -11.39 -10.84 -18.81
C ARG A 588 -11.27 -11.01 -20.35
N GLU A 589 -12.12 -11.81 -21.01
CA GLU A 589 -11.98 -12.22 -22.43
C GLU A 589 -13.20 -11.96 -23.34
N GLY A 590 -14.26 -11.30 -22.84
CA GLY A 590 -15.40 -10.85 -23.65
C GLY A 590 -16.39 -11.94 -24.06
N LYS A 591 -16.59 -12.99 -23.26
CA LYS A 591 -17.70 -13.95 -23.46
C LYS A 591 -18.80 -13.77 -22.42
N GLU A 592 -20.01 -13.46 -22.90
CA GLU A 592 -21.24 -13.44 -22.10
C GLU A 592 -21.53 -14.83 -21.49
N ILE A 593 -21.45 -14.95 -20.17
CA ILE A 593 -22.18 -16.01 -19.46
C ILE A 593 -22.64 -15.49 -18.07
N PHE A 594 -23.90 -15.79 -17.75
CA PHE A 594 -24.60 -15.63 -16.46
C PHE A 594 -24.85 -14.20 -15.92
N GLU A 595 -26.02 -13.64 -16.24
CA GLU A 595 -26.65 -12.58 -15.44
C GLU A 595 -27.15 -13.19 -14.12
N ILE A 596 -26.40 -13.08 -13.03
CA ILE A 596 -26.97 -13.05 -11.68
C ILE A 596 -27.26 -11.57 -11.42
N THR A 597 -28.52 -11.19 -11.23
CA THR A 597 -28.92 -9.79 -11.37
C THR A 597 -28.82 -9.03 -10.05
N ASP A 598 -29.34 -9.57 -8.95
CA ASP A 598 -29.29 -8.90 -7.63
C ASP A 598 -29.41 -9.92 -6.49
N LEU A 599 -28.64 -9.76 -5.42
CA LEU A 599 -28.87 -10.40 -4.13
C LEU A 599 -29.44 -9.38 -3.14
N ASN A 600 -30.56 -9.70 -2.54
CA ASN A 600 -31.18 -8.88 -1.49
C ASN A 600 -31.14 -9.65 -0.16
N MET A 601 -30.62 -9.01 0.87
CA MET A 601 -30.43 -9.61 2.18
C MET A 601 -31.58 -9.22 3.13
N GLU A 602 -32.16 -10.24 3.77
CA GLU A 602 -33.10 -10.06 4.88
C GLU A 602 -32.54 -10.77 6.13
N ALA A 603 -32.18 -9.98 7.15
CA ALA A 603 -31.68 -10.49 8.41
C ALA A 603 -32.82 -11.02 9.29
N PHE A 604 -32.71 -12.28 9.76
CA PHE A 604 -33.64 -12.88 10.72
C PHE A 604 -32.87 -13.45 11.91
N VAL A 605 -33.22 -13.01 13.13
CA VAL A 605 -32.69 -13.62 14.36
C VAL A 605 -33.78 -13.65 15.43
N GLU A 606 -34.46 -14.79 15.57
CA GLU A 606 -34.73 -15.39 16.88
C GLU A 606 -34.92 -16.92 16.77
N GLN A 607 -34.07 -17.68 17.47
CA GLN A 607 -33.90 -19.15 17.51
C GLN A 607 -33.31 -19.87 16.26
N GLY A 608 -32.68 -19.17 15.31
CA GLY A 608 -31.98 -19.80 14.18
C GLY A 608 -30.59 -19.21 13.85
N GLU A 609 -29.81 -19.94 13.05
CA GLU A 609 -28.37 -19.72 12.74
C GLU A 609 -28.12 -19.21 11.30
N ALA A 610 -29.16 -18.75 10.58
CA ALA A 610 -29.06 -18.35 9.17
C ALA A 610 -29.74 -16.99 8.88
N ILE A 611 -29.18 -16.26 7.91
CA ILE A 611 -29.84 -15.14 7.24
C ILE A 611 -30.57 -15.64 6.00
N THR A 612 -31.58 -14.90 5.53
CA THR A 612 -32.26 -15.24 4.29
C THR A 612 -31.81 -14.33 3.16
N VAL A 613 -31.43 -14.92 2.04
CA VAL A 613 -30.98 -14.18 0.85
C VAL A 613 -31.92 -14.52 -0.30
N THR A 614 -32.42 -13.48 -0.96
CA THR A 614 -33.20 -13.63 -2.17
C THR A 614 -32.32 -13.33 -3.37
N SER A 615 -32.21 -14.30 -4.27
CA SER A 615 -31.49 -14.14 -5.54
C SER A 615 -32.46 -13.93 -6.68
N THR A 616 -32.22 -12.89 -7.48
CA THR A 616 -32.95 -12.65 -8.73
C THR A 616 -32.04 -12.90 -9.92
N GLN A 617 -32.45 -13.79 -10.81
CA GLN A 617 -31.74 -14.13 -12.05
C GLN A 617 -32.75 -14.23 -13.20
N ASN A 618 -32.57 -13.41 -14.25
CA ASN A 618 -33.44 -13.43 -15.44
C ASN A 618 -34.95 -13.33 -15.13
N GLY A 619 -35.32 -12.61 -14.07
CA GLY A 619 -36.71 -12.48 -13.59
C GLY A 619 -37.25 -13.73 -12.88
N LEU A 620 -36.42 -14.73 -12.60
CA LEU A 620 -36.69 -15.81 -11.66
C LEU A 620 -36.12 -15.42 -10.30
N VAL A 621 -36.89 -15.66 -9.25
CA VAL A 621 -36.48 -15.38 -7.88
C VAL A 621 -36.39 -16.68 -7.11
N GLU A 622 -35.33 -16.89 -6.35
CA GLU A 622 -35.18 -18.01 -5.41
C GLU A 622 -34.68 -17.49 -4.06
N ARG A 623 -35.25 -18.00 -2.96
CA ARG A 623 -34.83 -17.70 -1.60
C ARG A 623 -33.95 -18.82 -1.05
N PHE A 624 -32.89 -18.43 -0.33
CA PHE A 624 -31.91 -19.32 0.29
C PHE A 624 -31.72 -18.97 1.77
N ALA A 625 -31.47 -19.98 2.60
CA ALA A 625 -30.89 -19.78 3.93
C ALA A 625 -29.35 -19.83 3.83
N PHE A 626 -28.69 -18.73 4.20
CA PHE A 626 -27.24 -18.60 4.26
C PHE A 626 -26.77 -18.74 5.72
N PHE A 627 -25.86 -19.67 5.95
CA PHE A 627 -25.28 -20.00 7.24
C PHE A 627 -23.85 -19.49 7.31
N ASP A 628 -23.44 -18.97 8.46
CA ASP A 628 -22.05 -18.55 8.68
C ASP A 628 -21.13 -19.70 9.09
N ASN A 629 -21.70 -20.88 9.32
CA ASN A 629 -20.97 -22.09 9.66
C ASN A 629 -21.40 -23.26 8.77
N ALA A 630 -20.41 -23.87 8.14
CA ALA A 630 -20.57 -24.99 7.23
C ALA A 630 -21.19 -26.23 7.91
N ILE A 631 -21.00 -26.39 9.23
CA ILE A 631 -21.61 -27.47 10.03
C ILE A 631 -23.15 -27.43 9.98
N ASP A 632 -23.74 -26.24 9.89
CA ASP A 632 -25.20 -26.09 9.91
C ASP A 632 -25.83 -26.50 8.58
N VAL A 633 -25.08 -26.36 7.48
CA VAL A 633 -25.44 -26.94 6.18
C VAL A 633 -25.25 -28.46 6.20
N GLU A 634 -24.19 -28.98 6.81
CA GLU A 634 -23.97 -30.43 6.94
C GLU A 634 -25.09 -31.15 7.68
N LYS A 635 -25.66 -30.53 8.73
CA LYS A 635 -26.86 -31.05 9.41
C LYS A 635 -28.04 -31.24 8.45
N ARG A 636 -28.13 -30.45 7.38
CA ARG A 636 -29.17 -30.57 6.35
C ARG A 636 -28.84 -31.62 5.29
N LEU A 637 -27.56 -31.92 5.05
CA LEU A 637 -27.09 -32.82 3.98
C LEU A 637 -26.88 -34.27 4.43
N ASN A 638 -26.57 -34.48 5.70
CA ASN A 638 -26.10 -35.77 6.22
C ASN A 638 -26.95 -36.29 7.39
N ILE A 639 -28.27 -36.09 7.30
CA ILE A 639 -29.23 -36.64 8.28
C ILE A 639 -29.10 -38.17 8.28
N GLN A 640 -28.91 -38.81 9.43
CA GLN A 640 -28.80 -40.27 9.48
C GLN A 640 -30.19 -40.91 9.63
N SER A 641 -30.50 -41.97 8.87
CA SER A 641 -31.81 -42.62 8.92
C SER A 641 -32.16 -43.23 10.29
N ASP A 642 -31.16 -43.62 11.08
CA ASP A 642 -31.29 -44.17 12.42
C ASP A 642 -31.15 -43.13 13.55
N ALA A 643 -30.88 -41.86 13.22
CA ALA A 643 -30.83 -40.79 14.22
C ALA A 643 -32.15 -40.67 14.97
N ASN A 644 -32.10 -40.25 16.24
CA ASN A 644 -33.29 -39.92 17.01
C ASN A 644 -33.95 -38.64 16.49
N GLY A 645 -35.16 -38.31 16.97
CA GLY A 645 -35.92 -37.12 16.55
C GLY A 645 -35.08 -35.84 16.45
N ASP A 646 -34.31 -35.51 17.51
CA ASP A 646 -33.44 -34.33 17.54
C ASP A 646 -32.38 -34.31 16.43
N GLY A 647 -31.85 -35.48 16.04
CA GLY A 647 -30.85 -35.61 14.98
C GLY A 647 -31.41 -35.55 13.56
N ARG A 648 -32.74 -35.50 13.40
CA ARG A 648 -33.45 -35.41 12.11
C ARG A 648 -34.23 -34.11 11.94
N PHE A 649 -34.25 -33.26 12.96
CA PHE A 649 -34.90 -31.96 12.91
C PHE A 649 -34.02 -30.93 12.20
N VAL A 650 -34.60 -30.27 11.20
CA VAL A 650 -34.01 -29.14 10.52
C VAL A 650 -34.89 -27.92 10.72
N ASN A 651 -34.30 -26.83 11.19
CA ASN A 651 -34.97 -25.54 11.30
C ASN A 651 -35.39 -25.04 9.92
N TYR A 652 -36.64 -24.58 9.82
CA TYR A 652 -37.24 -24.11 8.58
C TYR A 652 -38.17 -22.92 8.82
N TYR A 653 -38.10 -21.90 7.96
CA TYR A 653 -38.85 -20.66 8.10
C TYR A 653 -40.11 -20.68 7.23
N TYR A 654 -41.26 -20.60 7.88
CA TYR A 654 -42.57 -20.67 7.25
C TYR A 654 -43.16 -19.27 7.02
N PRO A 655 -43.72 -18.96 5.83
CA PRO A 655 -44.46 -17.70 5.63
C PRO A 655 -45.68 -17.62 6.53
N VAL A 656 -45.99 -16.43 7.02
CA VAL A 656 -47.21 -16.18 7.81
C VAL A 656 -47.93 -14.93 7.33
N GLU A 657 -49.25 -14.91 7.46
CA GLU A 657 -50.06 -13.76 7.07
C GLU A 657 -49.83 -12.59 8.05
N ASN A 658 -49.26 -11.48 7.55
CA ASN A 658 -48.97 -10.23 8.29
C ASN A 658 -47.80 -10.25 9.28
N GLU A 659 -47.00 -11.32 9.31
CA GLU A 659 -45.69 -11.37 9.98
C GLU A 659 -44.65 -11.80 8.93
N PRO A 660 -43.37 -11.40 9.05
CA PRO A 660 -42.39 -11.75 8.04
C PRO A 660 -42.25 -13.28 7.92
N TRP A 661 -42.01 -14.01 9.02
CA TRP A 661 -41.78 -15.46 9.03
C TRP A 661 -42.08 -16.08 10.41
N SER A 662 -42.30 -17.40 10.46
CA SER A 662 -42.38 -18.20 11.69
C SER A 662 -41.43 -19.40 11.63
N LEU A 663 -40.57 -19.53 12.64
CA LEU A 663 -39.64 -20.67 12.74
C LEU A 663 -40.37 -21.94 13.16
N GLY A 664 -40.25 -22.99 12.37
CA GLY A 664 -40.64 -24.35 12.72
C GLY A 664 -39.55 -25.34 12.30
N THR A 665 -39.94 -26.60 12.12
CA THR A 665 -39.02 -27.69 11.78
C THR A 665 -39.53 -28.51 10.60
N ILE A 666 -38.59 -29.11 9.89
CA ILE A 666 -38.80 -30.20 8.97
C ILE A 666 -38.11 -31.43 9.55
N THR A 667 -38.78 -32.58 9.48
CA THR A 667 -38.23 -33.89 9.87
C THR A 667 -38.30 -34.84 8.70
N VAL A 668 -37.29 -35.67 8.53
CA VAL A 668 -37.26 -36.73 7.51
C VAL A 668 -37.13 -38.09 8.18
N ALA A 669 -37.84 -39.10 7.69
CA ALA A 669 -37.68 -40.49 8.08
C ALA A 669 -37.60 -41.43 6.87
N LEU A 670 -36.79 -42.48 6.97
CA LEU A 670 -36.78 -43.64 6.06
C LEU A 670 -37.09 -44.88 6.88
N LYS A 671 -38.07 -45.69 6.47
CA LYS A 671 -38.49 -46.90 7.19
C LYS A 671 -38.43 -48.13 6.29
N ASP A 672 -37.98 -49.24 6.86
CA ASP A 672 -38.08 -50.57 6.25
C ASP A 672 -39.46 -51.15 6.60
N ASP A 673 -40.50 -50.69 5.89
CA ASP A 673 -41.89 -51.14 6.07
C ASP A 673 -42.52 -51.64 4.76
N GLN A 674 -43.57 -52.45 4.88
CA GLN A 674 -44.44 -52.85 3.77
C GLN A 674 -45.88 -52.46 4.13
N ASP A 675 -46.16 -51.17 4.16
CA ASP A 675 -47.53 -50.67 4.36
C ASP A 675 -48.40 -50.95 3.12
N SER A 676 -47.78 -51.08 1.93
CA SER A 676 -48.42 -51.54 0.69
C SER A 676 -47.73 -52.75 0.01
N PRO A 677 -48.44 -53.62 -0.74
CA PRO A 677 -47.83 -54.77 -1.42
C PRO A 677 -46.88 -54.35 -2.55
N GLY A 678 -45.57 -54.50 -2.32
CA GLY A 678 -44.51 -54.22 -3.30
C GLY A 678 -43.56 -53.08 -2.92
N GLU A 679 -43.94 -52.31 -1.90
CA GLU A 679 -43.11 -51.29 -1.27
C GLU A 679 -41.92 -51.93 -0.56
N LEU A 680 -40.74 -51.31 -0.70
CA LEU A 680 -39.51 -51.78 -0.05
C LEU A 680 -39.04 -50.81 1.03
N ILE A 681 -39.29 -49.52 0.87
CA ILE A 681 -38.95 -48.47 1.83
C ILE A 681 -40.04 -47.40 1.79
N ASP A 682 -40.50 -46.99 2.97
CA ASP A 682 -41.37 -45.84 3.20
C ASP A 682 -40.49 -44.63 3.55
N ALA A 683 -40.74 -43.47 2.94
CA ALA A 683 -40.06 -42.23 3.30
C ALA A 683 -41.04 -41.10 3.59
N ASP A 684 -40.90 -40.47 4.75
CA ASP A 684 -41.75 -39.37 5.20
C ASP A 684 -40.94 -38.08 5.34
N ILE A 685 -41.53 -36.97 4.91
CA ILE A 685 -41.11 -35.62 5.33
C ILE A 685 -42.25 -34.93 6.07
N SER A 686 -42.02 -34.53 7.31
CA SER A 686 -43.01 -33.87 8.17
C SER A 686 -42.66 -32.41 8.40
N PHE A 687 -43.65 -31.54 8.28
CA PHE A 687 -43.56 -30.09 8.46
C PHE A 687 -44.32 -29.69 9.72
N ASP A 688 -43.60 -29.18 10.72
CA ASP A 688 -44.15 -28.80 12.02
C ASP A 688 -43.80 -27.34 12.36
N ASN A 689 -44.74 -26.66 13.02
CA ASN A 689 -44.49 -25.37 13.64
C ASN A 689 -45.38 -25.24 14.89
N PRO A 690 -44.81 -25.10 16.09
CA PRO A 690 -45.58 -25.06 17.34
C PRO A 690 -46.52 -23.84 17.44
N ASN A 691 -46.35 -22.84 16.58
CA ASN A 691 -47.11 -21.59 16.57
C ASN A 691 -47.96 -21.40 15.31
N LEU A 692 -47.94 -22.35 14.36
CA LEU A 692 -48.64 -22.25 13.08
C LEU A 692 -49.20 -23.61 12.66
N ASP A 693 -50.49 -23.67 12.34
CA ASP A 693 -51.11 -24.87 11.79
C ASP A 693 -50.59 -25.11 10.36
N ILE A 694 -49.74 -26.12 10.20
CA ILE A 694 -49.25 -26.58 8.90
C ILE A 694 -50.15 -27.72 8.43
N THR A 695 -50.92 -27.48 7.36
CA THR A 695 -51.80 -28.49 6.76
C THR A 695 -51.37 -28.82 5.34
N CYS A 696 -51.93 -29.88 4.76
CA CYS A 696 -51.73 -30.20 3.36
C CYS A 696 -52.17 -29.08 2.41
N ASP A 697 -53.22 -28.34 2.77
CA ASP A 697 -53.63 -27.16 2.00
C ASP A 697 -52.54 -26.07 2.05
N TYR A 698 -51.91 -25.86 3.20
CA TYR A 698 -50.79 -24.93 3.35
C TYR A 698 -49.58 -25.37 2.51
N ILE A 699 -49.16 -26.63 2.61
CA ILE A 699 -48.03 -27.17 1.85
C ILE A 699 -48.29 -27.07 0.33
N ASN A 700 -49.46 -27.51 -0.14
CA ASN A 700 -49.82 -27.44 -1.57
C ASN A 700 -50.00 -26.01 -2.09
N SER A 701 -50.23 -25.03 -1.20
CA SER A 701 -50.31 -23.63 -1.61
C SER A 701 -48.93 -23.02 -1.91
N HIS A 702 -47.86 -23.55 -1.31
CA HIS A 702 -46.50 -23.02 -1.47
C HIS A 702 -45.57 -23.92 -2.29
N PHE A 703 -45.80 -25.23 -2.31
CA PHE A 703 -45.00 -26.21 -3.05
C PHE A 703 -45.80 -26.86 -4.17
N ARG A 704 -45.13 -27.12 -5.30
CA ARG A 704 -45.75 -27.75 -6.48
C ARG A 704 -45.56 -29.26 -6.52
N GLU A 705 -44.43 -29.74 -6.02
CA GLU A 705 -44.03 -31.15 -6.07
C GLU A 705 -42.90 -31.42 -5.06
N PHE A 706 -42.84 -32.65 -4.56
CA PHE A 706 -41.75 -33.15 -3.74
C PHE A 706 -41.11 -34.36 -4.42
N VAL A 707 -39.79 -34.48 -4.33
CA VAL A 707 -39.04 -35.58 -4.94
C VAL A 707 -37.98 -36.10 -3.99
N ILE A 708 -37.75 -37.41 -4.01
CA ILE A 708 -36.56 -38.04 -3.45
C ILE A 708 -35.73 -38.66 -4.57
N THR A 709 -34.42 -38.46 -4.51
CA THR A 709 -33.51 -38.87 -5.58
C THR A 709 -32.24 -39.52 -5.05
N GLY A 710 -31.70 -40.48 -5.78
CA GLY A 710 -30.41 -41.11 -5.49
C GLY A 710 -30.02 -42.07 -6.60
N GLU A 711 -28.74 -42.41 -6.73
CA GLU A 711 -28.21 -43.23 -7.83
C GLU A 711 -28.92 -44.59 -7.95
N SER A 712 -29.24 -45.21 -6.80
CA SER A 712 -29.91 -46.52 -6.73
C SER A 712 -31.42 -46.49 -7.02
N ILE A 713 -32.08 -45.34 -6.82
CA ILE A 713 -33.54 -45.19 -6.92
C ILE A 713 -34.00 -44.30 -8.09
N GLY A 714 -33.09 -43.54 -8.71
CA GLY A 714 -33.41 -42.53 -9.70
C GLY A 714 -34.15 -41.35 -9.07
N LYS A 715 -35.36 -41.08 -9.56
CA LYS A 715 -36.28 -40.03 -9.07
C LYS A 715 -37.62 -40.63 -8.69
N VAL A 716 -38.05 -40.40 -7.45
CA VAL A 716 -39.38 -40.75 -6.95
C VAL A 716 -40.10 -39.45 -6.62
N GLU A 717 -41.26 -39.23 -7.23
CA GLU A 717 -42.08 -38.03 -7.03
C GLU A 717 -43.24 -38.35 -6.10
N SER A 718 -43.58 -37.42 -5.21
CA SER A 718 -44.78 -37.52 -4.38
C SER A 718 -45.56 -36.21 -4.33
N THR A 719 -46.87 -36.39 -4.23
CA THR A 719 -47.87 -35.37 -3.85
C THR A 719 -48.80 -35.91 -2.76
N GLU A 720 -48.46 -37.06 -2.17
CA GLU A 720 -49.27 -37.75 -1.18
C GLU A 720 -49.08 -37.07 0.17
N CYS A 721 -49.96 -36.12 0.46
CA CYS A 721 -49.94 -35.37 1.69
C CYS A 721 -50.98 -35.88 2.69
N TYR A 722 -50.60 -35.96 3.96
CA TYR A 722 -51.51 -36.26 5.06
C TYR A 722 -51.44 -35.21 6.18
N ASP A 723 -52.60 -34.91 6.76
CA ASP A 723 -52.69 -34.06 7.96
C ASP A 723 -52.64 -34.92 9.22
N LYS A 724 -51.90 -34.46 10.24
CA LYS A 724 -51.93 -34.98 11.60
C LYS A 724 -52.15 -33.83 12.58
N THR A 725 -52.59 -34.17 13.79
CA THR A 725 -52.82 -33.19 14.85
C THR A 725 -52.23 -33.71 16.14
N GLU A 726 -51.27 -32.98 16.69
CA GLU A 726 -50.64 -33.30 17.97
C GLU A 726 -50.69 -32.07 18.87
N ASN A 727 -51.02 -32.28 20.15
CA ASN A 727 -51.11 -31.22 21.15
C ASN A 727 -51.99 -29.99 20.78
N GLY A 728 -52.91 -30.16 19.82
CA GLY A 728 -53.81 -29.10 19.36
C GLY A 728 -53.27 -28.22 18.23
N VAL A 729 -52.13 -28.58 17.64
CA VAL A 729 -51.53 -27.93 16.46
C VAL A 729 -51.57 -28.93 15.29
N ALA A 730 -51.91 -28.45 14.10
CA ALA A 730 -51.89 -29.25 12.89
C ALA A 730 -50.49 -29.26 12.26
N TYR A 731 -50.05 -30.43 11.81
CA TYR A 731 -48.82 -30.62 11.04
C TYR A 731 -49.11 -31.51 9.82
N ALA A 732 -48.31 -31.35 8.77
CA ALA A 732 -48.50 -32.07 7.51
C ALA A 732 -47.28 -32.92 7.18
N GLY A 733 -47.50 -34.08 6.58
CA GLY A 733 -46.43 -34.92 6.05
C GLY A 733 -46.62 -35.22 4.57
N ILE A 734 -45.51 -35.40 3.84
CA ILE A 734 -45.48 -35.96 2.49
C ILE A 734 -44.87 -37.36 2.57
N ASP A 735 -45.61 -38.31 2.02
CA ASP A 735 -45.31 -39.74 1.99
C ASP A 735 -44.69 -40.15 0.65
N PHE A 736 -43.71 -41.05 0.63
CA PHE A 736 -43.04 -41.51 -0.59
C PHE A 736 -42.92 -43.03 -0.61
N ASP A 737 -43.58 -43.66 -1.59
CA ASP A 737 -43.46 -45.09 -1.86
C ASP A 737 -42.19 -45.43 -2.67
N ILE A 738 -41.14 -45.92 -2.01
CA ILE A 738 -39.89 -46.33 -2.68
C ILE A 738 -39.92 -47.85 -2.94
N ASN A 739 -39.92 -48.21 -4.23
CA ASN A 739 -40.01 -49.60 -4.70
C ASN A 739 -38.64 -50.21 -5.01
N GLN A 740 -37.56 -49.49 -4.70
CA GLN A 740 -36.17 -49.87 -4.93
C GLN A 740 -35.45 -50.05 -3.58
N SER A 741 -34.44 -50.92 -3.54
CA SER A 741 -33.61 -51.06 -2.34
C SER A 741 -32.63 -49.91 -2.22
N LEU A 742 -32.53 -49.33 -1.03
CA LEU A 742 -31.49 -48.36 -0.70
C LEU A 742 -30.15 -49.07 -0.45
N VAL A 743 -29.08 -48.41 -0.86
CA VAL A 743 -27.68 -48.81 -0.61
C VAL A 743 -27.22 -48.16 0.70
N VAL A 744 -26.60 -48.96 1.58
CA VAL A 744 -26.06 -48.50 2.85
C VAL A 744 -24.90 -47.53 2.60
N ASP A 745 -24.83 -46.46 3.39
CA ASP A 745 -23.89 -45.33 3.29
C ASP A 745 -24.12 -44.39 2.09
N ASP A 746 -25.13 -44.62 1.26
CA ASP A 746 -25.53 -43.68 0.20
C ASP A 746 -26.41 -42.53 0.75
N VAL A 747 -26.26 -41.36 0.13
CA VAL A 747 -27.05 -40.14 0.44
C VAL A 747 -28.20 -40.00 -0.57
N TYR A 748 -29.42 -39.81 -0.06
CA TYR A 748 -30.62 -39.54 -0.85
C TYR A 748 -31.04 -38.09 -0.66
N SER A 749 -31.27 -37.39 -1.76
CA SER A 749 -31.65 -35.97 -1.76
C SER A 749 -33.16 -35.81 -1.79
N ILE A 750 -33.72 -35.00 -0.88
CA ILE A 750 -35.14 -34.68 -0.79
C ILE A 750 -35.32 -33.21 -1.17
N ILE A 751 -36.12 -32.98 -2.20
CA ILE A 751 -36.31 -31.65 -2.80
C ILE A 751 -37.80 -31.32 -2.86
N GLY A 752 -38.18 -30.21 -2.22
CA GLY A 752 -39.52 -29.62 -2.31
C GLY A 752 -39.47 -28.38 -3.17
N TYR A 753 -40.11 -28.41 -4.33
CA TYR A 753 -40.07 -27.29 -5.26
C TYR A 753 -41.18 -26.29 -4.99
N VAL A 754 -40.80 -25.03 -4.84
CA VAL A 754 -41.72 -23.91 -4.55
C VAL A 754 -42.52 -23.52 -5.80
N ASN A 755 -43.75 -23.05 -5.58
CA ASN A 755 -44.59 -22.42 -6.58
C ASN A 755 -43.93 -21.13 -7.09
N LYS A 756 -44.05 -20.84 -8.39
CA LYS A 756 -43.43 -19.64 -8.98
C LYS A 756 -43.91 -18.34 -8.33
N THR A 757 -45.14 -18.31 -7.82
CA THR A 757 -45.74 -17.15 -7.13
C THR A 757 -45.19 -16.92 -5.72
N ASP A 758 -44.57 -17.94 -5.14
CA ASP A 758 -44.16 -17.99 -3.74
C ASP A 758 -42.64 -17.97 -3.59
N SER A 759 -41.89 -17.82 -4.69
CA SER A 759 -40.45 -18.00 -4.69
C SER A 759 -39.66 -16.86 -4.04
N THR A 760 -40.29 -15.70 -3.83
CA THR A 760 -39.79 -14.61 -2.98
C THR A 760 -40.08 -14.85 -1.51
N ALA A 761 -41.04 -15.72 -1.19
CA ALA A 761 -41.53 -15.98 0.14
C ALA A 761 -40.86 -17.24 0.73
N VAL A 762 -40.91 -18.37 0.03
CA VAL A 762 -40.58 -19.67 0.63
C VAL A 762 -39.24 -20.18 0.12
N GLU A 763 -38.38 -20.66 1.04
CA GLU A 763 -37.15 -21.39 0.69
C GLU A 763 -37.51 -22.78 0.12
N ALA A 764 -36.93 -23.20 -1.00
CA ALA A 764 -37.14 -24.58 -1.45
C ALA A 764 -36.56 -25.59 -0.43
N VAL A 765 -37.27 -26.70 -0.19
CA VAL A 765 -36.74 -27.77 0.68
C VAL A 765 -35.60 -28.45 -0.06
N LYS A 766 -34.44 -28.55 0.60
CA LYS A 766 -33.20 -29.11 0.05
C LYS A 766 -32.48 -29.85 1.18
N LEU A 767 -32.77 -31.14 1.32
CA LEU A 767 -32.22 -31.99 2.39
C LEU A 767 -31.53 -33.23 1.83
N GLY A 768 -30.59 -33.78 2.58
CA GLY A 768 -29.95 -35.06 2.31
C GLY A 768 -30.07 -36.01 3.50
N ILE A 769 -30.36 -37.28 3.23
CA ILE A 769 -30.46 -38.33 4.23
C ILE A 769 -29.58 -39.52 3.85
N VAL A 770 -28.74 -39.95 4.78
CA VAL A 770 -27.86 -41.11 4.68
C VAL A 770 -28.64 -42.35 5.12
N TRP A 771 -28.70 -43.36 4.27
CA TRP A 771 -29.26 -44.66 4.65
C TRP A 771 -28.22 -45.49 5.40
N THR A 772 -28.46 -45.73 6.69
CA THR A 772 -27.54 -46.51 7.55
C THR A 772 -27.84 -48.01 7.53
N GLY A 773 -28.86 -48.44 6.78
CA GLY A 773 -29.37 -49.81 6.78
C GLY A 773 -30.53 -50.04 7.75
N GLU A 774 -30.79 -49.09 8.65
CA GLU A 774 -31.90 -49.10 9.59
C GLU A 774 -32.57 -47.72 9.64
N GLY A 775 -33.89 -47.73 9.77
CA GLY A 775 -34.72 -46.54 9.99
C GLY A 775 -35.11 -46.41 11.46
N ASN A 776 -35.27 -45.18 11.93
CA ASN A 776 -35.83 -44.92 13.26
C ASN A 776 -37.25 -44.34 13.14
N ASN A 777 -38.20 -44.96 13.85
CA ASN A 777 -39.65 -44.71 13.73
C ASN A 777 -40.23 -43.83 14.84
N ASP A 778 -39.36 -43.23 15.68
CA ASP A 778 -39.76 -42.32 16.76
C ASP A 778 -40.34 -41.00 16.25
#